data_AF-A0A9J6AKJ0-F1
#
_entry.id   AF-A0A9J6AKJ0-F1
#
_cell.length_a   1.000
_cell.length_b   1.000
_cell.length_c   1.000
_cell.angle_alpha   90.00
_cell.angle_beta   90.00
_cell.angle_gamma   90.00
#
_symmetry.space_group_name_H-M   'P 1'
#
loop_
_entity.id
_entity.type
_entity.pdbx_description
1 polymer ?
#
loop_
_entity_poly.entity_id
_entity_poly.type
_entity_poly.pdbx_seq_one_letter_code
_entity_poly.pdbx_strand_id
1 'polypeptide(L)'
;MAAISTGTYTAAGVSPLLQYRNSCLRITSARFKIASAAATTGRSTNSIGQQPPTVPMPNNSITDSTELEQTTTLIMKDFMEWSKDMIASGSDGGPPRWFSPLDCAASMEDSPLLLYLPGIDGVGLGLIKHHKRLGRIFNIWCLHVPVTDRTSFSDLVYLVEATVRSEHHHAPRRPIYLLGESFGGCLALAVAARNPHIDLALILANPATRLRESQLENLITLSEVIPEQLHPSMVKLLSVTTGYWVPARVAVAIPGSGHPLQQAVAELFRGDVAFSSYLSVLADVLPVETLIWRLKILKSAASFVSSRLHAVRAQTLVLSSGKDHLIPNPEESEKLRKMLPNCEIRRFNNSGHALLLEADFNLVTVIMGANFYRRGRHLDFVRDFVPPSTSEFDSVYQPYRWMEVAFNPVMISTLENGNIVRGLTGIPSEGPVLLVGYHMMLGLELVPLVSRLWNEHKIVLRGIAHPLMFKRLREGKMPVLSMYDDYRFMGAVPVSATNFYKLLSSKSHVLLYPGGMREALHRKGEEYKLFWPEQSEFVRMAARFGAKIIPFGTVGEDDIGQMLLDYDDLMKVPYLKALIEELTGEVEKLRYDTEGEVSNQDVHLPIILPKVPGRFYFYFGKPIETAGRKEELKSREKAHELYLEVKSEVERCIDYLKEKRENDSYRNIMARLPYQASHGFDSEVPTFDL
;
A
#
# COMPACT_ATOMS: atom_id res chain seq x y z
N MET A 1 -44.51 18.97 37.02
CA MET A 1 -45.56 19.98 37.24
C MET A 1 -44.97 21.36 37.00
N ALA A 2 -45.63 22.16 36.15
CA ALA A 2 -45.39 23.59 35.81
C ALA A 2 -44.03 23.92 35.15
N ALA A 3 -43.87 24.43 33.92
CA ALA A 3 -44.69 25.15 32.92
C ALA A 3 -45.22 26.53 33.34
N ILE A 4 -44.49 27.60 32.97
CA ILE A 4 -44.92 28.99 32.65
C ILE A 4 -43.79 29.58 31.76
N SER A 5 -43.90 29.80 30.44
CA SER A 5 -44.75 30.68 29.61
C SER A 5 -44.33 32.17 29.58
N THR A 6 -43.67 32.55 28.48
CA THR A 6 -43.86 33.72 27.60
C THR A 6 -43.93 35.15 28.16
N GLY A 7 -43.07 36.03 27.62
CA GLY A 7 -43.27 37.47 27.54
C GLY A 7 -42.53 38.09 26.36
N THR A 8 -43.27 38.43 25.32
CA THR A 8 -42.87 39.08 24.05
C THR A 8 -42.68 40.59 24.20
N TYR A 9 -41.61 41.14 23.61
CA TYR A 9 -41.59 42.51 23.10
C TYR A 9 -40.87 42.57 21.75
N THR A 10 -41.61 42.98 20.73
CA THR A 10 -41.16 43.35 19.38
C THR A 10 -40.84 44.84 19.33
N ALA A 11 -39.72 45.23 18.71
CA ALA A 11 -39.69 45.99 17.45
C ALA A 11 -38.34 46.69 17.16
N ALA A 12 -38.02 46.68 15.86
CA ALA A 12 -37.23 47.64 15.08
C ALA A 12 -35.69 47.51 15.03
N GLY A 13 -35.19 47.09 13.86
CA GLY A 13 -33.79 47.19 13.46
C GLY A 13 -33.43 46.29 12.27
N VAL A 14 -33.76 46.73 11.06
CA VAL A 14 -33.61 46.06 9.75
C VAL A 14 -32.17 46.10 9.23
N SER A 15 -31.62 44.98 8.68
CA SER A 15 -31.00 44.84 7.32
C SER A 15 -30.20 43.51 7.16
N PRO A 16 -29.85 43.03 5.94
CA PRO A 16 -30.40 41.78 5.41
C PRO A 16 -29.31 40.74 5.06
N LEU A 17 -29.29 39.60 5.77
CA LEU A 17 -28.45 38.44 5.41
C LEU A 17 -29.25 37.15 5.68
N LEU A 18 -30.25 36.90 4.83
CA LEU A 18 -31.03 35.67 4.86
C LEU A 18 -31.65 35.40 3.48
N GLN A 19 -30.79 35.07 2.52
CA GLN A 19 -31.17 34.42 1.27
C GLN A 19 -29.95 33.72 0.69
N TYR A 20 -29.65 32.50 1.15
CA TYR A 20 -28.98 31.47 0.34
C TYR A 20 -29.31 30.12 0.96
N ARG A 21 -30.53 29.66 0.67
CA ARG A 21 -31.00 28.29 0.89
C ARG A 21 -31.12 27.65 -0.48
N ASN A 22 -30.50 26.49 -0.65
CA ASN A 22 -30.73 25.50 -1.71
C ASN A 22 -30.53 25.94 -3.16
N SER A 23 -29.35 25.61 -3.72
CA SER A 23 -29.21 25.33 -5.15
C SER A 23 -28.07 24.33 -5.39
N CYS A 24 -28.31 23.06 -5.04
CA CYS A 24 -27.64 21.94 -5.74
C CYS A 24 -28.24 21.85 -7.14
N LEU A 25 -27.59 22.47 -8.12
CA LEU A 25 -27.91 22.29 -9.53
C LEU A 25 -27.44 20.91 -9.98
N ARG A 26 -28.39 19.96 -10.02
CA ARG A 26 -28.29 18.77 -10.88
C ARG A 26 -28.28 19.25 -12.33
N ILE A 27 -27.13 19.24 -12.98
CA ILE A 27 -27.05 19.42 -14.43
C ILE A 27 -27.46 18.10 -15.08
N THR A 28 -28.54 18.17 -15.84
CA THR A 28 -29.17 17.10 -16.60
C THR A 28 -28.28 16.62 -17.74
N SER A 29 -28.25 15.29 -17.89
CA SER A 29 -27.64 14.54 -18.98
C SER A 29 -28.21 14.90 -20.35
N ALA A 30 -27.34 15.22 -21.32
CA ALA A 30 -27.65 15.04 -22.73
C ALA A 30 -26.37 14.78 -23.56
N ARG A 31 -26.30 13.56 -24.11
CA ARG A 31 -25.55 13.12 -25.30
C ARG A 31 -24.03 13.23 -25.28
N PHE A 32 -23.35 12.07 -25.27
CA PHE A 32 -22.70 11.48 -26.45
C PHE A 32 -22.33 10.02 -26.16
N LYS A 33 -22.89 9.09 -26.94
CA LYS A 33 -22.44 7.69 -27.05
C LYS A 33 -21.37 7.65 -28.14
N ILE A 34 -20.20 7.08 -27.89
CA ILE A 34 -19.37 6.51 -28.96
C ILE A 34 -18.90 5.11 -28.57
N ALA A 35 -19.06 4.25 -29.56
CA ALA A 35 -18.94 2.81 -29.67
C ALA A 35 -17.69 2.14 -29.10
N SER A 36 -17.93 0.99 -28.46
CA SER A 36 -17.00 -0.14 -28.40
C SER A 36 -16.82 -0.74 -29.79
N ALA A 37 -15.58 -0.89 -30.27
CA ALA A 37 -15.27 -1.70 -31.44
C ALA A 37 -14.71 -3.05 -31.00
N ALA A 38 -15.48 -4.09 -31.33
CA ALA A 38 -15.15 -5.49 -31.14
C ALA A 38 -14.04 -5.94 -32.11
N ALA A 39 -13.23 -6.87 -31.63
CA ALA A 39 -12.26 -7.61 -32.42
C ALA A 39 -12.98 -8.48 -33.47
N THR A 40 -12.53 -8.38 -34.73
CA THR A 40 -12.87 -9.36 -35.78
C THR A 40 -11.60 -9.99 -36.31
N THR A 41 -11.59 -11.31 -36.25
CA THR A 41 -10.66 -12.27 -36.82
C THR A 41 -10.51 -12.10 -38.33
N GLY A 42 -9.27 -12.04 -38.82
CA GLY A 42 -8.92 -12.10 -40.23
C GLY A 42 -7.72 -13.01 -40.44
N ARG A 43 -7.97 -14.21 -40.95
CA ARG A 43 -6.98 -15.24 -41.30
C ARG A 43 -6.39 -14.90 -42.68
N SER A 44 -5.06 -14.82 -42.79
CA SER A 44 -4.39 -14.83 -44.09
C SER A 44 -3.07 -15.58 -43.98
N THR A 45 -2.98 -16.63 -44.78
CA THR A 45 -1.82 -17.48 -45.04
C THR A 45 -0.86 -16.79 -46.00
N ASN A 46 0.45 -16.84 -45.74
CA ASN A 46 1.45 -17.24 -46.74
C ASN A 46 2.82 -17.46 -46.10
N SER A 47 3.36 -18.64 -46.38
CA SER A 47 4.72 -19.10 -46.11
C SER A 47 5.73 -18.51 -47.09
N ILE A 48 6.97 -18.27 -46.64
CA ILE A 48 8.24 -18.70 -47.28
C ILE A 48 9.38 -18.39 -46.27
N GLY A 49 10.26 -19.37 -46.08
CA GLY A 49 11.24 -19.40 -44.99
C GLY A 49 12.56 -18.67 -45.27
N GLN A 50 13.22 -18.29 -44.18
CA GLN A 50 14.67 -18.08 -44.07
C GLN A 50 15.13 -18.48 -42.66
N GLN A 51 16.34 -19.04 -42.59
CA GLN A 51 17.02 -19.59 -41.40
C GLN A 51 17.18 -18.57 -40.25
N PRO A 52 17.33 -19.04 -38.98
CA PRO A 52 17.20 -18.19 -37.81
C PRO A 52 18.45 -17.34 -37.58
N PRO A 53 18.32 -16.03 -37.29
CA PRO A 53 19.37 -15.31 -36.60
C PRO A 53 19.37 -15.71 -35.12
N THR A 54 20.55 -15.95 -34.58
CA THR A 54 20.84 -16.10 -33.16
C THR A 54 20.13 -15.02 -32.34
N VAL A 55 19.20 -15.42 -31.48
CA VAL A 55 18.44 -14.54 -30.58
C VAL A 55 19.30 -14.21 -29.37
N PRO A 56 19.67 -12.94 -29.11
CA PRO A 56 20.14 -12.54 -27.80
C PRO A 56 18.96 -12.59 -26.83
N MET A 57 19.22 -13.09 -25.61
CA MET A 57 18.30 -13.10 -24.46
C MET A 57 17.45 -11.81 -24.39
N PRO A 58 16.12 -11.89 -24.15
CA PRO A 58 15.31 -10.69 -23.98
C PRO A 58 15.72 -9.98 -22.68
N ASN A 59 16.29 -8.78 -22.83
CA ASN A 59 16.33 -7.79 -21.75
C ASN A 59 14.88 -7.32 -21.51
N ASN A 60 14.20 -7.94 -20.53
CA ASN A 60 12.88 -7.52 -20.06
C ASN A 60 12.83 -6.06 -19.53
N SER A 61 13.97 -5.38 -19.40
CA SER A 61 14.03 -3.98 -18.95
C SER A 61 13.60 -2.94 -19.99
N ILE A 62 13.61 -3.28 -21.29
CA ILE A 62 13.33 -2.30 -22.37
C ILE A 62 11.83 -2.22 -22.66
N THR A 63 11.09 -3.32 -22.55
CA THR A 63 9.63 -3.33 -22.76
C THR A 63 8.88 -2.64 -21.62
N ASP A 64 9.25 -2.90 -20.37
CA ASP A 64 8.63 -2.27 -19.19
C ASP A 64 8.85 -0.75 -19.15
N SER A 65 10.04 -0.29 -19.54
CA SER A 65 10.34 1.15 -19.59
C SER A 65 9.52 1.88 -20.66
N THR A 66 9.20 1.22 -21.77
CA THR A 66 8.40 1.81 -22.85
C THR A 66 6.92 1.94 -22.48
N GLU A 67 6.36 0.94 -21.79
CA GLU A 67 4.97 0.95 -21.32
C GLU A 67 4.76 1.94 -20.15
N LEU A 68 5.72 2.01 -19.23
CA LEU A 68 5.72 2.98 -18.15
C LEU A 68 5.80 4.43 -18.68
N GLU A 69 6.61 4.66 -19.72
CA GLU A 69 6.72 5.96 -20.38
C GLU A 69 5.39 6.36 -21.06
N GLN A 70 4.72 5.42 -21.75
CA GLN A 70 3.40 5.67 -22.36
C GLN A 70 2.34 5.99 -21.31
N THR A 71 2.30 5.23 -20.21
CA THR A 71 1.35 5.43 -19.11
C THR A 71 1.56 6.77 -18.43
N THR A 72 2.82 7.14 -18.15
CA THR A 72 3.18 8.44 -17.59
C THR A 72 2.72 9.56 -18.52
N THR A 73 2.94 9.41 -19.82
CA THR A 73 2.50 10.39 -20.83
C THR A 73 0.98 10.58 -20.83
N LEU A 74 0.21 9.50 -20.68
CA LEU A 74 -1.25 9.57 -20.64
C LEU A 74 -1.76 10.27 -19.37
N ILE A 75 -1.23 9.92 -18.20
CA ILE A 75 -1.60 10.57 -16.91
C ILE A 75 -1.34 12.07 -16.98
N MET A 76 -0.18 12.45 -17.52
CA MET A 76 0.22 13.85 -17.68
C MET A 76 -0.68 14.58 -18.68
N LYS A 77 -1.05 13.92 -19.77
CA LYS A 77 -2.01 14.46 -20.73
C LYS A 77 -3.37 14.74 -20.08
N ASP A 78 -3.92 13.77 -19.34
CA ASP A 78 -5.21 13.93 -18.64
C ASP A 78 -5.15 15.08 -17.63
N PHE A 79 -4.08 15.16 -16.83
CA PHE A 79 -3.86 16.26 -15.90
C PHE A 79 -3.87 17.61 -16.61
N MET A 80 -3.21 17.73 -17.77
CA MET A 80 -3.14 18.97 -18.52
C MET A 80 -4.47 19.37 -19.16
N GLU A 81 -5.17 18.43 -19.78
CA GLU A 81 -6.47 18.70 -20.40
C GLU A 81 -7.46 19.21 -19.34
N TRP A 82 -7.49 18.58 -18.17
CA TRP A 82 -8.39 18.98 -17.09
C TRP A 82 -7.95 20.29 -16.45
N SER A 83 -6.64 20.53 -16.30
CA SER A 83 -6.13 21.82 -15.83
C SER A 83 -6.53 22.95 -16.78
N LYS A 84 -6.41 22.73 -18.10
CA LYS A 84 -6.86 23.69 -19.11
C LYS A 84 -8.35 23.93 -19.02
N ASP A 85 -9.19 22.90 -18.87
CA ASP A 85 -10.64 23.07 -18.78
C ASP A 85 -11.03 23.86 -17.51
N MET A 86 -10.36 23.60 -16.39
CA MET A 86 -10.55 24.38 -15.16
C MET A 86 -10.20 25.85 -15.34
N ILE A 87 -9.09 26.15 -16.02
CA ILE A 87 -8.63 27.53 -16.28
C ILE A 87 -9.48 28.23 -17.36
N ALA A 88 -9.72 27.57 -18.49
CA ALA A 88 -10.33 28.13 -19.70
C ALA A 88 -11.84 28.35 -19.59
N SER A 89 -12.52 27.70 -18.64
CA SER A 89 -13.98 27.85 -18.44
C SER A 89 -14.44 29.24 -17.99
N GLY A 90 -13.54 30.24 -17.90
CA GLY A 90 -13.85 31.59 -17.42
C GLY A 90 -14.19 31.63 -15.91
N SER A 91 -13.98 30.52 -15.20
CA SER A 91 -14.33 30.31 -13.80
C SER A 91 -13.12 30.32 -12.85
N ASP A 92 -11.91 30.47 -13.37
CA ASP A 92 -10.65 30.49 -12.59
C ASP A 92 -10.35 31.87 -11.94
N GLY A 93 -11.38 32.71 -11.87
CA GLY A 93 -11.47 33.81 -10.93
C GLY A 93 -12.23 33.39 -9.65
N GLY A 94 -12.15 34.23 -8.62
CA GLY A 94 -12.91 34.05 -7.38
C GLY A 94 -12.15 33.33 -6.26
N PRO A 95 -12.83 33.06 -5.13
CA PRO A 95 -12.17 32.53 -3.94
C PRO A 95 -11.82 31.03 -4.08
N PRO A 96 -10.92 30.53 -3.22
CA PRO A 96 -10.63 29.10 -3.12
C PRO A 96 -11.90 28.30 -2.82
N ARG A 97 -12.00 27.10 -3.40
CA ARG A 97 -13.24 26.30 -3.38
C ARG A 97 -12.96 24.80 -3.39
N TRP A 98 -13.91 24.04 -2.86
CA TRP A 98 -13.90 22.58 -2.91
C TRP A 98 -14.61 22.09 -4.16
N PHE A 99 -14.07 21.04 -4.78
CA PHE A 99 -14.78 20.24 -5.77
C PHE A 99 -14.61 18.75 -5.49
N SER A 100 -15.54 17.93 -5.98
CA SER A 100 -15.39 16.47 -5.99
C SER A 100 -15.12 16.00 -7.41
N PRO A 101 -14.14 15.11 -7.63
CA PRO A 101 -13.90 14.57 -8.96
C PRO A 101 -15.09 13.75 -9.47
N LEU A 102 -15.44 13.95 -10.74
CA LEU A 102 -16.60 13.29 -11.36
C LEU A 102 -16.32 11.83 -11.74
N ASP A 103 -15.06 11.46 -11.86
CA ASP A 103 -14.60 10.12 -12.21
C ASP A 103 -14.39 9.21 -11.00
N CYS A 104 -14.71 9.68 -9.79
CA CYS A 104 -14.72 8.86 -8.59
C CYS A 104 -15.73 7.71 -8.72
N ALA A 105 -15.29 6.51 -8.33
CA ALA A 105 -16.22 5.41 -8.12
C ALA A 105 -17.16 5.72 -6.94
N ALA A 106 -18.32 5.07 -6.91
CA ALA A 106 -19.23 5.18 -5.77
C ALA A 106 -18.52 4.73 -4.49
N SER A 107 -18.56 5.57 -3.46
CA SER A 107 -17.97 5.28 -2.15
C SER A 107 -18.79 4.25 -1.39
N MET A 108 -18.14 3.52 -0.50
CA MET A 108 -18.84 2.66 0.47
C MET A 108 -19.68 3.51 1.43
N GLU A 109 -20.70 2.88 2.01
CA GLU A 109 -21.42 3.45 3.15
C GLU A 109 -20.43 3.69 4.30
N ASP A 110 -20.55 4.83 4.98
CA ASP A 110 -19.64 5.31 6.03
C ASP A 110 -18.18 5.59 5.61
N SER A 111 -17.88 5.72 4.31
CA SER A 111 -16.54 6.14 3.87
C SER A 111 -16.09 7.45 4.54
N PRO A 112 -14.86 7.50 5.08
CA PRO A 112 -14.30 8.73 5.64
C PRO A 112 -14.11 9.80 4.56
N LEU A 113 -14.10 11.06 5.00
CA LEU A 113 -13.82 12.19 4.13
C LEU A 113 -12.30 12.33 3.94
N LEU A 114 -11.87 12.49 2.69
CA LEU A 114 -10.51 12.87 2.32
C LEU A 114 -10.55 14.27 1.68
N LEU A 115 -9.90 15.21 2.35
CA LEU A 115 -9.66 16.56 1.85
C LEU A 115 -8.26 16.59 1.22
N TYR A 116 -8.19 16.73 -0.09
CA TYR A 116 -6.94 16.91 -0.82
C TYR A 116 -6.55 18.39 -0.86
N LEU A 117 -5.33 18.68 -0.45
CA LEU A 117 -4.72 20.00 -0.41
C LEU A 117 -3.56 20.03 -1.42
N PRO A 118 -3.67 20.81 -2.51
CA PRO A 118 -2.70 20.78 -3.61
C PRO A 118 -1.37 21.45 -3.24
N GLY A 119 -0.39 21.26 -4.12
CA GLY A 119 0.86 21.99 -4.11
C GLY A 119 0.70 23.46 -4.51
N ILE A 120 1.80 24.08 -4.92
CA ILE A 120 1.82 25.49 -5.30
C ILE A 120 1.03 25.80 -6.59
N ASP A 121 0.76 24.80 -7.42
CA ASP A 121 -0.08 24.89 -8.62
C ASP A 121 -1.52 25.30 -8.26
N GLY A 122 -2.04 24.81 -7.12
CA GLY A 122 -3.38 25.13 -6.63
C GLY A 122 -4.52 24.52 -7.43
N VAL A 123 -4.28 23.71 -8.46
CA VAL A 123 -5.33 23.24 -9.37
C VAL A 123 -6.25 22.25 -8.68
N GLY A 124 -5.71 21.41 -7.80
CA GLY A 124 -6.48 20.39 -7.07
C GLY A 124 -6.59 19.05 -7.80
N LEU A 125 -5.81 18.84 -8.86
CA LEU A 125 -5.86 17.65 -9.73
C LEU A 125 -4.73 16.63 -9.50
N GLY A 126 -3.88 16.79 -8.49
CA GLY A 126 -2.77 15.86 -8.23
C GLY A 126 -3.18 14.43 -7.88
N LEU A 127 -4.47 14.17 -7.64
CA LEU A 127 -5.03 12.83 -7.42
C LEU A 127 -5.67 12.19 -8.66
N ILE A 128 -5.56 12.79 -9.86
CA ILE A 128 -6.31 12.38 -11.06
C ILE A 128 -6.20 10.89 -11.38
N LYS A 129 -5.00 10.30 -11.30
CA LYS A 129 -4.81 8.86 -11.54
C LYS A 129 -5.39 7.97 -10.43
N HIS A 130 -5.70 8.53 -9.26
CA HIS A 130 -6.14 7.81 -8.08
C HIS A 130 -7.65 7.93 -7.81
N HIS A 131 -8.36 8.88 -8.42
CA HIS A 131 -9.76 9.20 -8.13
C HIS A 131 -10.69 7.97 -8.13
N LYS A 132 -10.56 7.10 -9.15
CA LYS A 132 -11.37 5.88 -9.27
C LYS A 132 -11.18 4.94 -8.07
N ARG A 133 -9.94 4.71 -7.65
CA ARG A 133 -9.62 3.74 -6.60
C ARG A 133 -9.81 4.33 -5.20
N LEU A 134 -9.37 5.58 -4.99
CA LEU A 134 -9.64 6.31 -3.74
C LEU A 134 -11.14 6.53 -3.52
N GLY A 135 -11.90 6.82 -4.58
CA GLY A 135 -13.35 7.09 -4.47
C GLY A 135 -14.15 5.91 -3.95
N ARG A 136 -13.62 4.67 -4.06
CA ARG A 136 -14.22 3.48 -3.46
C ARG A 136 -14.11 3.47 -1.93
N ILE A 137 -13.07 4.10 -1.38
CA ILE A 137 -12.73 4.01 0.05
C ILE A 137 -12.93 5.35 0.78
N PHE A 138 -12.90 6.48 0.07
CA PHE A 138 -13.09 7.83 0.59
C PHE A 138 -14.20 8.58 -0.13
N ASN A 139 -14.84 9.51 0.57
CA ASN A 139 -15.46 10.67 -0.07
C ASN A 139 -14.37 11.72 -0.31
N ILE A 140 -14.14 12.15 -1.55
CA ILE A 140 -12.96 12.98 -1.90
C ILE A 140 -13.39 14.39 -2.28
N TRP A 141 -12.87 15.37 -1.55
CA TRP A 141 -12.97 16.79 -1.91
C TRP A 141 -11.56 17.35 -2.14
N CYS A 142 -11.37 17.95 -3.30
CA CYS A 142 -10.12 18.57 -3.70
C CYS A 142 -10.23 20.08 -3.56
N LEU A 143 -9.26 20.69 -2.88
CA LEU A 143 -9.16 22.15 -2.81
C LEU A 143 -8.60 22.67 -4.13
N HIS A 144 -9.31 23.61 -4.73
CA HIS A 144 -8.83 24.39 -5.85
C HIS A 144 -8.63 25.84 -5.41
N VAL A 145 -7.43 26.37 -5.66
CA VAL A 145 -7.02 27.74 -5.41
C VAL A 145 -6.77 28.39 -6.77
N PRO A 146 -7.70 29.22 -7.26
CA PRO A 146 -7.63 29.75 -8.62
C PRO A 146 -6.33 30.49 -8.93
N VAL A 147 -5.92 30.55 -10.19
CA VAL A 147 -4.60 31.10 -10.59
C VAL A 147 -4.46 32.57 -10.19
N THR A 148 -5.53 33.35 -10.31
CA THR A 148 -5.55 34.79 -9.95
C THR A 148 -5.78 35.03 -8.46
N ASP A 149 -6.13 34.00 -7.68
CA ASP A 149 -6.39 34.14 -6.26
C ASP A 149 -5.13 34.50 -5.48
N ARG A 150 -5.29 35.40 -4.51
CA ARG A 150 -4.23 35.88 -3.61
C ARG A 150 -4.62 35.70 -2.14
N THR A 151 -5.46 34.70 -1.85
CA THR A 151 -5.85 34.37 -0.47
C THR A 151 -4.60 34.09 0.37
N SER A 152 -4.54 34.67 1.56
CA SER A 152 -3.37 34.53 2.44
C SER A 152 -3.25 33.11 3.01
N PHE A 153 -2.08 32.75 3.52
CA PHE A 153 -1.89 31.43 4.16
C PHE A 153 -2.88 31.23 5.33
N SER A 154 -3.04 32.25 6.16
CA SER A 154 -3.94 32.21 7.32
C SER A 154 -5.40 32.00 6.92
N ASP A 155 -5.83 32.64 5.83
CA ASP A 155 -7.20 32.52 5.33
C ASP A 155 -7.45 31.17 4.67
N LEU A 156 -6.46 30.60 3.97
CA LEU A 156 -6.52 29.22 3.49
C LEU A 156 -6.62 28.22 4.65
N VAL A 157 -5.84 28.41 5.72
CA VAL A 157 -5.94 27.60 6.94
C VAL A 157 -7.34 27.70 7.54
N TYR A 158 -7.91 28.91 7.62
CA TYR A 158 -9.25 29.13 8.15
C TYR A 158 -10.32 28.44 7.29
N LEU A 159 -10.22 28.50 5.97
CA LEU A 159 -11.15 27.85 5.05
C LEU A 159 -11.16 26.33 5.25
N VAL A 160 -9.99 25.70 5.29
CA VAL A 160 -9.89 24.25 5.51
C VAL A 160 -10.34 23.87 6.92
N GLU A 161 -9.97 24.66 7.93
CA GLU A 161 -10.43 24.47 9.31
C GLU A 161 -11.95 24.57 9.44
N ALA A 162 -12.60 25.52 8.76
CA ALA A 162 -14.05 25.65 8.76
C ALA A 162 -14.73 24.40 8.21
N THR A 163 -14.22 23.85 7.10
CA THR A 163 -14.69 22.57 6.55
C THR A 163 -14.48 21.43 7.55
N VAL A 164 -13.28 21.29 8.11
CA VAL A 164 -12.96 20.24 9.09
C VAL A 164 -13.89 20.30 10.30
N ARG A 165 -14.13 21.49 10.86
CA ARG A 165 -15.00 21.67 12.03
C ARG A 165 -16.47 21.39 11.71
N SER A 166 -16.94 21.79 10.51
CA SER A 166 -18.27 21.47 10.04
C SER A 166 -18.45 19.96 9.90
N GLU A 167 -17.56 19.28 9.21
CA GLU A 167 -17.66 17.83 8.95
C GLU A 167 -17.52 17.02 10.24
N HIS A 168 -16.66 17.44 11.16
CA HIS A 168 -16.56 16.84 12.48
C HIS A 168 -17.84 17.03 13.30
N HIS A 169 -18.50 18.19 13.21
CA HIS A 169 -19.77 18.41 13.88
C HIS A 169 -20.88 17.48 13.37
N HIS A 170 -20.94 17.24 12.06
CA HIS A 170 -21.93 16.34 11.45
C HIS A 170 -21.64 14.86 11.73
N ALA A 171 -20.37 14.45 11.74
CA ALA A 171 -19.97 13.05 11.92
C ALA A 171 -18.77 12.90 12.91
N PRO A 172 -18.98 13.13 14.23
CA PRO A 172 -17.88 13.27 15.19
C PRO A 172 -17.06 12.00 15.43
N ARG A 173 -17.58 10.84 15.05
CA ARG A 173 -16.90 9.54 15.18
C ARG A 173 -16.15 9.10 13.92
N ARG A 174 -16.35 9.81 12.81
CA ARG A 174 -15.73 9.49 11.52
C ARG A 174 -14.44 10.31 11.39
N PRO A 175 -13.29 9.67 11.09
CA PRO A 175 -12.05 10.40 10.88
C PRO A 175 -12.12 11.25 9.62
N ILE A 176 -11.37 12.36 9.61
CA ILE A 176 -11.19 13.20 8.44
C ILE A 176 -9.71 13.11 8.03
N TYR A 177 -9.49 12.76 6.77
CA TYR A 177 -8.17 12.65 6.18
C TYR A 177 -7.80 13.97 5.51
N LEU A 178 -6.61 14.49 5.83
CA LEU A 178 -6.01 15.61 5.11
C LEU A 178 -4.84 15.05 4.30
N LEU A 179 -4.99 15.01 2.98
CA LEU A 179 -3.91 14.65 2.06
C LEU A 179 -3.27 15.92 1.52
N GLY A 180 -2.06 16.24 1.96
CA GLY A 180 -1.35 17.44 1.54
C GLY A 180 -0.12 17.12 0.71
N GLU A 181 -0.06 17.68 -0.50
CA GLU A 181 1.11 17.62 -1.38
C GLU A 181 1.93 18.91 -1.24
N SER A 182 3.23 18.82 -0.99
CA SER A 182 4.13 19.99 -0.98
C SER A 182 3.63 21.12 -0.07
N PHE A 183 3.25 22.27 -0.63
CA PHE A 183 2.58 23.38 0.08
C PHE A 183 1.33 22.93 0.85
N GLY A 184 0.49 22.07 0.27
CA GLY A 184 -0.68 21.49 0.90
C GLY A 184 -0.34 20.68 2.15
N GLY A 185 0.88 20.12 2.24
CA GLY A 185 1.38 19.47 3.45
C GLY A 185 1.53 20.44 4.62
N CYS A 186 2.02 21.67 4.35
CA CYS A 186 2.07 22.73 5.36
C CYS A 186 0.66 23.17 5.80
N LEU A 187 -0.28 23.25 4.85
CA LEU A 187 -1.68 23.58 5.14
C LEU A 187 -2.32 22.52 6.04
N ALA A 188 -2.14 21.23 5.72
CA ALA A 188 -2.63 20.10 6.52
C ALA A 188 -2.10 20.15 7.97
N LEU A 189 -0.78 20.36 8.12
CA LEU A 189 -0.14 20.46 9.43
C LEU A 189 -0.63 21.66 10.24
N ALA A 190 -0.82 22.81 9.60
CA ALA A 190 -1.34 24.01 10.26
C ALA A 190 -2.78 23.83 10.76
N VAL A 191 -3.65 23.23 9.94
CA VAL A 191 -5.03 22.89 10.32
C VAL A 191 -5.05 21.90 11.48
N ALA A 192 -4.22 20.86 11.42
CA ALA A 192 -4.12 19.85 12.46
C ALA A 192 -3.60 20.42 13.79
N ALA A 193 -2.61 21.31 13.75
CA ALA A 193 -2.08 21.99 14.93
C ALA A 193 -3.13 22.85 15.64
N ARG A 194 -4.08 23.42 14.89
CA ARG A 194 -5.18 24.24 15.42
C ARG A 194 -6.35 23.41 15.94
N ASN A 195 -6.46 22.15 15.52
CA ASN A 195 -7.58 21.26 15.83
C ASN A 195 -7.11 19.95 16.48
N PRO A 196 -6.34 19.98 17.59
CA PRO A 196 -5.72 18.78 18.16
C PRO A 196 -6.71 17.78 18.78
N HIS A 197 -7.98 18.18 18.95
CA HIS A 197 -9.04 17.35 19.51
C HIS A 197 -9.89 16.64 18.45
N ILE A 198 -9.80 17.08 17.19
CA ILE A 198 -10.52 16.44 16.08
C ILE A 198 -9.72 15.23 15.61
N ASP A 199 -10.42 14.15 15.31
CA ASP A 199 -9.82 12.92 14.82
C ASP A 199 -9.34 13.05 13.35
N LEU A 200 -8.16 13.66 13.20
CA LEU A 200 -7.50 13.89 11.91
C LEU A 200 -6.45 12.81 11.62
N ALA A 201 -6.38 12.41 10.36
CA ALA A 201 -5.32 11.57 9.81
C ALA A 201 -4.62 12.32 8.67
N LEU A 202 -3.30 12.51 8.76
CA LEU A 202 -2.53 13.28 7.79
C LEU A 202 -1.77 12.36 6.85
N ILE A 203 -1.90 12.58 5.55
CA ILE A 203 -1.08 11.95 4.51
C ILE A 203 -0.31 13.07 3.83
N LEU A 204 1.01 13.11 4.02
CA LEU A 204 1.85 14.21 3.57
C LEU A 204 2.77 13.72 2.46
N ALA A 205 2.52 14.14 1.22
CA ALA A 205 3.38 13.82 0.08
C ALA A 205 4.38 14.95 -0.14
N ASN A 206 5.68 14.65 0.04
CA ASN A 206 6.79 15.60 -0.11
C ASN A 206 6.49 16.97 0.53
N PRO A 207 6.07 17.02 1.82
CA PRO A 207 5.61 18.25 2.43
C PRO A 207 6.73 19.30 2.41
N ALA A 208 6.37 20.58 2.28
CA ALA A 208 7.34 21.66 2.11
C ALA A 208 7.60 22.44 3.41
N THR A 209 7.84 21.75 4.52
CA THR A 209 8.08 22.35 5.85
C THR A 209 9.52 22.81 6.06
N ARG A 210 10.48 22.31 5.28
CA ARG A 210 11.89 22.71 5.35
C ARG A 210 12.34 23.46 4.08
N LEU A 211 12.10 24.77 4.06
CA LEU A 211 12.55 25.61 2.94
C LEU A 211 13.99 26.08 3.05
N ARG A 212 14.54 26.25 4.26
CA ARG A 212 15.78 27.01 4.52
C ARG A 212 17.10 26.39 4.01
N GLU A 213 16.97 25.31 3.24
CA GLU A 213 18.04 24.46 2.69
C GLU A 213 17.61 23.89 1.30
N SER A 214 16.57 24.46 0.68
CA SER A 214 15.89 23.91 -0.50
C SER A 214 16.17 24.75 -1.76
N GLN A 215 16.03 24.16 -2.95
CA GLN A 215 16.12 24.92 -4.20
C GLN A 215 15.00 25.97 -4.31
N LEU A 216 13.88 25.76 -3.62
CA LEU A 216 12.78 26.71 -3.54
C LEU A 216 13.17 28.00 -2.80
N GLU A 217 14.07 27.95 -1.81
CA GLU A 217 14.61 29.16 -1.18
C GLU A 217 15.50 29.97 -2.13
N ASN A 218 16.28 29.29 -2.97
CA ASN A 218 17.03 29.96 -4.03
C ASN A 218 16.08 30.68 -4.99
N LEU A 219 14.99 30.03 -5.40
CA LEU A 219 13.97 30.64 -6.27
C LEU A 219 13.24 31.81 -5.59
N ILE A 220 12.91 31.70 -4.30
CA ILE A 220 12.34 32.80 -3.52
C ILE A 220 13.30 33.99 -3.52
N THR A 221 14.58 33.76 -3.18
CA THR A 221 15.59 34.81 -3.10
C THR A 221 15.83 35.46 -4.45
N LEU A 222 15.88 34.67 -5.53
CA LEU A 222 15.99 35.17 -6.90
C LEU A 222 14.75 35.98 -7.32
N SER A 223 13.54 35.57 -6.93
CA SER A 223 12.32 36.33 -7.24
C SER A 223 12.27 37.72 -6.61
N GLU A 224 12.99 37.91 -5.50
CA GLU A 224 13.09 39.19 -4.81
C GLU A 224 14.11 40.14 -5.47
N VAL A 225 14.97 39.63 -6.38
CA VAL A 225 16.14 40.36 -6.94
C VAL A 225 16.11 40.45 -8.48
N ILE A 226 15.51 39.49 -9.17
CA ILE A 226 15.56 39.39 -10.64
C ILE A 226 14.62 40.42 -11.31
N PRO A 227 15.10 41.18 -12.31
CA PRO A 227 14.26 42.06 -13.13
C PRO A 227 13.14 41.31 -13.86
N GLU A 228 11.96 41.93 -14.02
CA GLU A 228 10.76 41.33 -14.62
C GLU A 228 11.03 40.65 -15.98
N GLN A 229 12.01 41.14 -16.76
CA GLN A 229 12.34 40.58 -18.08
C GLN A 229 12.93 39.16 -18.04
N LEU A 230 13.45 38.71 -16.88
CA LEU A 230 14.07 37.40 -16.71
C LEU A 230 13.17 36.39 -15.98
N HIS A 231 11.96 36.79 -15.58
CA HIS A 231 11.00 35.93 -14.88
C HIS A 231 10.52 34.71 -15.69
N PRO A 232 10.34 34.76 -17.03
CA PRO A 232 10.00 33.57 -17.82
C PRO A 232 11.04 32.45 -17.72
N SER A 233 12.32 32.81 -17.55
CA SER A 233 13.41 31.84 -17.34
C SER A 233 13.32 31.15 -15.97
N MET A 234 12.72 31.79 -14.97
CA MET A 234 12.50 31.19 -13.65
C MET A 234 11.39 30.13 -13.67
N VAL A 235 10.28 30.39 -14.36
CA VAL A 235 9.19 29.41 -14.55
C VAL A 235 9.71 28.15 -15.24
N LYS A 236 10.57 28.34 -16.25
CA LYS A 236 11.23 27.24 -16.96
C LYS A 236 12.23 26.46 -16.10
N LEU A 237 12.93 27.12 -15.18
CA LEU A 237 13.81 26.45 -14.23
C LEU A 237 13.01 25.60 -13.24
N LEU A 238 11.87 26.10 -12.77
CA LEU A 238 10.95 25.36 -11.90
C LEU A 238 10.37 24.12 -12.61
N SER A 239 9.95 24.25 -13.88
CA SER A 239 9.43 23.10 -14.64
C SER A 239 10.46 21.98 -14.84
N VAL A 240 11.74 22.32 -14.94
CA VAL A 240 12.84 21.35 -15.06
C VAL A 240 13.19 20.72 -13.71
N THR A 241 13.22 21.51 -12.63
CA THR A 241 13.63 21.06 -11.29
C THR A 241 12.56 20.27 -10.55
N THR A 242 11.28 20.56 -10.79
CA THR A 242 10.16 19.83 -10.19
C THR A 242 10.01 18.40 -10.74
N GLY A 243 10.66 18.06 -11.87
CA GLY A 243 10.61 16.74 -12.49
C GLY A 243 9.25 16.36 -13.09
N TYR A 244 8.24 17.24 -13.03
CA TYR A 244 6.87 16.94 -13.45
C TYR A 244 6.74 16.62 -14.94
N TRP A 245 7.69 17.03 -15.79
CA TRP A 245 7.43 17.13 -17.24
C TRP A 245 8.58 16.67 -18.14
N VAL A 246 9.58 15.99 -17.60
CA VAL A 246 10.72 15.51 -18.39
C VAL A 246 10.46 14.04 -18.77
N PRO A 247 10.26 13.70 -20.07
CA PRO A 247 10.12 12.32 -20.49
C PRO A 247 11.32 11.48 -20.06
N ALA A 248 11.09 10.19 -19.75
CA ALA A 248 12.11 9.28 -19.25
C ALA A 248 13.40 9.26 -20.11
N ARG A 249 13.28 9.52 -21.42
CA ARG A 249 14.42 9.65 -22.36
C ARG A 249 15.47 10.69 -21.96
N VAL A 250 15.09 11.77 -21.28
CA VAL A 250 16.04 12.82 -20.88
C VAL A 250 16.65 12.53 -19.51
N ALA A 251 15.96 11.78 -18.64
CA ALA A 251 16.50 11.37 -17.34
C ALA A 251 17.65 10.34 -17.44
N VAL A 252 17.65 9.52 -18.50
CA VAL A 252 18.72 8.53 -18.78
C VAL A 252 20.04 9.18 -19.21
N ALA A 253 20.02 10.46 -19.62
CA ALA A 253 21.22 11.18 -20.06
C ALA A 253 22.08 11.78 -18.92
N ILE A 254 21.68 11.64 -17.64
CA ILE A 254 22.47 12.18 -16.53
C ILE A 254 22.89 11.11 -15.53
N PRO A 255 23.95 10.34 -15.86
CA PRO A 255 24.91 9.88 -14.87
C PRO A 255 26.19 10.71 -14.98
N GLY A 256 26.46 11.53 -13.96
CA GLY A 256 27.83 11.87 -13.55
C GLY A 256 28.72 12.72 -14.46
N SER A 257 28.21 13.43 -15.47
CA SER A 257 29.06 14.29 -16.32
C SER A 257 28.89 15.77 -16.00
N GLY A 258 29.97 16.41 -15.57
CA GLY A 258 30.05 17.86 -15.33
C GLY A 258 30.01 18.67 -16.63
N HIS A 259 28.89 18.64 -17.36
CA HIS A 259 28.69 19.44 -18.56
C HIS A 259 27.81 20.69 -18.33
N PRO A 260 28.02 21.77 -19.10
CA PRO A 260 27.39 23.07 -18.85
C PRO A 260 25.88 23.03 -19.08
N LEU A 261 25.13 23.72 -18.23
CA LEU A 261 23.67 23.94 -18.26
C LEU A 261 23.12 24.22 -19.68
N GLN A 262 23.92 24.85 -20.55
CA GLN A 262 23.56 25.19 -21.93
C GLN A 262 23.36 23.99 -22.86
N GLN A 263 24.06 22.88 -22.62
CA GLN A 263 24.01 21.69 -23.49
C GLN A 263 22.84 20.76 -23.12
N ALA A 264 22.53 20.65 -21.82
CA ALA A 264 21.30 20.01 -21.32
C ALA A 264 20.04 20.77 -21.79
N VAL A 265 20.11 22.10 -21.83
CA VAL A 265 19.06 22.95 -22.40
C VAL A 265 18.91 22.74 -23.91
N ALA A 266 20.01 22.57 -24.66
CA ALA A 266 19.97 22.35 -26.10
C ALA A 266 19.37 20.98 -26.52
N GLU A 267 19.61 19.93 -25.73
CA GLU A 267 18.97 18.61 -25.90
C GLU A 267 17.46 18.66 -25.55
N LEU A 268 17.06 19.47 -24.55
CA LEU A 268 15.67 19.73 -24.15
C LEU A 268 14.80 20.33 -25.27
N PHE A 269 15.42 20.97 -26.27
CA PHE A 269 14.75 21.63 -27.39
C PHE A 269 14.72 20.79 -28.68
N ARG A 270 15.33 19.59 -28.70
CA ARG A 270 15.51 18.81 -29.93
C ARG A 270 14.48 17.70 -30.17
N GLY A 271 13.46 17.53 -29.32
CA GLY A 271 12.43 16.52 -29.54
C GLY A 271 11.09 16.85 -28.88
N ASP A 272 10.02 16.60 -29.63
CA ASP A 272 8.61 16.46 -29.23
C ASP A 272 7.73 17.71 -29.05
N VAL A 273 6.73 17.79 -29.93
CA VAL A 273 5.57 18.73 -29.90
C VAL A 273 4.79 18.63 -28.58
N ALA A 274 4.79 17.47 -27.94
CA ALA A 274 4.17 17.25 -26.64
C ALA A 274 4.80 18.12 -25.54
N PHE A 275 6.13 18.25 -25.51
CA PHE A 275 6.86 19.03 -24.50
C PHE A 275 6.53 20.52 -24.55
N SER A 276 6.40 21.08 -25.75
CA SER A 276 5.97 22.47 -25.95
C SER A 276 4.55 22.72 -25.43
N SER A 277 3.64 21.76 -25.62
CA SER A 277 2.27 21.84 -25.11
C SER A 277 2.14 21.69 -23.59
N TYR A 278 3.11 21.04 -22.93
CA TYR A 278 3.16 20.94 -21.46
C TYR A 278 3.65 22.24 -20.83
N LEU A 279 4.67 22.87 -21.42
CA LEU A 279 5.18 24.15 -20.93
C LEU A 279 4.15 25.28 -21.04
N SER A 280 3.27 25.25 -22.05
CA SER A 280 2.21 26.26 -22.17
C SER A 280 1.16 26.13 -21.07
N VAL A 281 0.69 24.93 -20.74
CA VAL A 281 -0.27 24.72 -19.65
C VAL A 281 0.34 25.16 -18.31
N LEU A 282 1.61 24.85 -18.08
CA LEU A 282 2.28 25.25 -16.85
C LEU A 282 2.43 26.77 -16.74
N ALA A 283 2.68 27.46 -17.85
CA ALA A 283 2.69 28.92 -17.88
C ALA A 283 1.30 29.51 -17.59
N ASP A 284 0.22 28.81 -17.97
CA ASP A 284 -1.16 29.21 -17.67
C ASP A 284 -1.54 28.93 -16.20
N VAL A 285 -1.09 27.82 -15.62
CA VAL A 285 -1.34 27.42 -14.21
C VAL A 285 -0.49 28.25 -13.24
N LEU A 286 0.77 28.50 -13.57
CA LEU A 286 1.71 29.28 -12.76
C LEU A 286 2.32 30.43 -13.59
N PRO A 287 1.52 31.46 -13.94
CA PRO A 287 2.06 32.72 -14.43
C PRO A 287 3.07 33.27 -13.43
N VAL A 288 4.03 34.04 -13.93
CA VAL A 288 5.14 34.59 -13.15
C VAL A 288 4.67 35.24 -11.84
N GLU A 289 3.68 36.13 -11.90
CA GLU A 289 3.18 36.88 -10.76
C GLU A 289 2.53 35.94 -9.72
N THR A 290 1.83 34.92 -10.21
CA THR A 290 1.24 33.87 -9.37
C THR A 290 2.32 33.02 -8.75
N LEU A 291 3.34 32.62 -9.49
CA LEU A 291 4.46 31.84 -8.96
C LEU A 291 5.16 32.58 -7.82
N ILE A 292 5.48 33.87 -8.00
CA ILE A 292 6.10 34.69 -6.96
C ILE A 292 5.19 34.75 -5.72
N TRP A 293 3.90 34.94 -5.91
CA TRP A 293 2.93 34.91 -4.81
C TRP A 293 2.92 33.56 -4.08
N ARG A 294 2.89 32.44 -4.83
CA ARG A 294 2.88 31.07 -4.30
C ARG A 294 4.17 30.73 -3.54
N LEU A 295 5.31 31.25 -3.97
CA LEU A 295 6.58 31.09 -3.27
C LEU A 295 6.61 31.89 -1.94
N LYS A 296 6.05 33.10 -1.92
CA LYS A 296 5.94 33.91 -0.68
C LYS A 296 5.00 33.29 0.35
N ILE A 297 3.84 32.79 -0.08
CA ILE A 297 2.90 32.10 0.82
C ILE A 297 3.49 30.78 1.32
N LEU A 298 4.25 30.05 0.50
CA LEU A 298 4.97 28.84 0.91
C LEU A 298 6.02 29.14 2.00
N LYS A 299 6.81 30.21 1.86
CA LYS A 299 7.74 30.69 2.90
C LYS A 299 7.04 30.97 4.23
N SER A 300 5.88 31.62 4.15
CA SER A 300 5.04 31.91 5.32
C SER A 300 4.50 30.63 5.96
N ALA A 301 4.05 29.67 5.14
CA ALA A 301 3.50 28.39 5.59
C ALA A 301 4.54 27.53 6.32
N ALA A 302 5.73 27.35 5.73
CA ALA A 302 6.81 26.57 6.32
C ALA A 302 7.27 27.14 7.68
N SER A 303 7.35 28.47 7.77
CA SER A 303 7.69 29.19 9.00
C SER A 303 6.62 29.01 10.08
N PHE A 304 5.34 29.12 9.70
CA PHE A 304 4.22 28.93 10.61
C PHE A 304 4.18 27.52 11.20
N VAL A 305 4.34 26.50 10.34
CA VAL A 305 4.27 25.09 10.73
C VAL A 305 5.47 24.68 11.57
N SER A 306 6.68 25.09 11.20
CA SER A 306 7.91 24.72 11.92
C SER A 306 7.87 25.07 13.41
N SER A 307 7.17 26.15 13.78
CA SER A 307 7.00 26.56 15.18
C SER A 307 5.85 25.85 15.92
N ARG A 308 5.02 25.07 15.24
CA ARG A 308 3.76 24.51 15.75
C ARG A 308 3.61 22.99 15.60
N LEU A 309 4.61 22.30 15.06
CA LEU A 309 4.58 20.83 14.93
C LEU A 309 4.25 20.11 16.25
N HIS A 310 4.72 20.64 17.38
CA HIS A 310 4.44 20.11 18.72
C HIS A 310 2.95 20.08 19.11
N ALA A 311 2.11 20.91 18.47
CA ALA A 311 0.67 20.97 18.71
C ALA A 311 -0.10 19.91 17.90
N VAL A 312 0.51 19.33 16.86
CA VAL A 312 -0.13 18.32 16.02
C VAL A 312 -0.23 17.01 16.80
N ARG A 313 -1.46 16.52 17.00
CA ARG A 313 -1.76 15.23 17.64
C ARG A 313 -2.20 14.14 16.66
N ALA A 314 -2.48 14.54 15.41
CA ALA A 314 -2.96 13.67 14.36
C ALA A 314 -1.95 12.56 14.02
N GLN A 315 -2.46 11.37 13.70
CA GLN A 315 -1.64 10.31 13.10
C GLN A 315 -1.18 10.79 11.72
N THR A 316 0.09 10.60 11.40
CA THR A 316 0.71 11.16 10.18
C THR A 316 1.44 10.07 9.40
N LEU A 317 1.21 10.01 8.10
CA LEU A 317 1.94 9.20 7.13
C LEU A 317 2.67 10.14 6.17
N VAL A 318 3.99 10.14 6.19
CA VAL A 318 4.83 10.93 5.29
C VAL A 318 5.29 10.07 4.12
N LEU A 319 5.01 10.51 2.91
CA LEU A 319 5.48 9.93 1.66
C LEU A 319 6.65 10.78 1.16
N SER A 320 7.85 10.20 1.16
CA SER A 320 9.11 10.90 0.93
C SER A 320 9.79 10.39 -0.35
N SER A 321 9.88 11.25 -1.36
CA SER A 321 10.58 10.99 -2.62
C SER A 321 12.09 11.19 -2.48
N GLY A 322 12.89 10.27 -3.02
CA GLY A 322 14.36 10.28 -2.92
C GLY A 322 15.08 11.09 -3.99
N LYS A 323 14.47 11.27 -5.18
CA LYS A 323 14.97 12.11 -6.28
C LYS A 323 14.21 13.43 -6.38
N ASP A 324 13.69 13.91 -5.27
CA ASP A 324 13.10 15.25 -5.21
C ASP A 324 14.22 16.30 -5.20
N HIS A 325 14.35 17.05 -6.29
CA HIS A 325 15.34 18.11 -6.42
C HIS A 325 14.86 19.46 -5.87
N LEU A 326 13.59 19.59 -5.48
CA LEU A 326 13.06 20.81 -4.89
C LEU A 326 13.28 20.85 -3.40
N ILE A 327 13.02 19.73 -2.71
CA ILE A 327 12.96 19.64 -1.26
C ILE A 327 13.81 18.46 -0.79
N PRO A 328 14.70 18.65 0.22
CA PRO A 328 15.45 17.56 0.84
C PRO A 328 14.52 16.69 1.71
N ASN A 329 13.67 15.88 1.07
CA ASN A 329 12.63 15.10 1.71
C ASN A 329 13.14 14.04 2.71
N PRO A 330 14.27 13.33 2.48
CA PRO A 330 14.74 12.34 3.45
C PRO A 330 15.03 12.96 4.83
N GLU A 331 15.68 14.13 4.87
CA GLU A 331 16.00 14.86 6.10
C GLU A 331 14.75 15.53 6.70
N GLU A 332 13.86 16.04 5.86
CA GLU A 332 12.58 16.61 6.26
C GLU A 332 11.66 15.57 6.90
N SER A 333 11.45 14.43 6.24
CA SER A 333 10.59 13.36 6.76
C SER A 333 11.10 12.83 8.10
N GLU A 334 12.42 12.70 8.26
CA GLU A 334 13.06 12.33 9.52
C GLU A 334 12.85 13.38 10.62
N LYS A 335 12.94 14.67 10.30
CA LYS A 335 12.60 15.76 11.23
C LYS A 335 11.14 15.67 11.66
N LEU A 336 10.21 15.48 10.72
CA LEU A 336 8.79 15.34 11.02
C LEU A 336 8.53 14.14 11.93
N ARG A 337 9.15 12.99 11.68
CA ARG A 337 9.04 11.81 12.56
C ARG A 337 9.47 12.10 13.99
N LYS A 338 10.57 12.84 14.18
CA LYS A 338 11.06 13.21 15.52
C LYS A 338 10.14 14.20 16.25
N MET A 339 9.45 15.07 15.52
CA MET A 339 8.63 16.14 16.10
C MET A 339 7.16 15.77 16.29
N LEU A 340 6.65 14.81 15.52
CA LEU A 340 5.26 14.39 15.53
C LEU A 340 5.09 13.07 16.31
N PRO A 341 4.11 12.95 17.22
CA PRO A 341 4.02 11.81 18.14
C PRO A 341 3.67 10.47 17.46
N ASN A 342 2.95 10.49 16.33
CA ASN A 342 2.46 9.29 15.64
C ASN A 342 2.75 9.40 14.14
N CYS A 343 4.02 9.49 13.78
CA CYS A 343 4.46 9.74 12.40
C CYS A 343 5.19 8.52 11.82
N GLU A 344 4.64 7.98 10.73
CA GLU A 344 5.29 6.97 9.91
C GLU A 344 5.83 7.58 8.62
N ILE A 345 6.89 6.98 8.06
CA ILE A 345 7.49 7.40 6.80
C ILE A 345 7.44 6.23 5.82
N ARG A 346 7.15 6.50 4.55
CA ARG A 346 7.39 5.62 3.39
C ARG A 346 8.30 6.35 2.42
N ARG A 347 9.40 5.69 2.03
CA ARG A 347 10.44 6.29 1.18
C ARG A 347 10.37 5.68 -0.22
N PHE A 348 10.34 6.56 -1.22
CA PHE A 348 10.30 6.21 -2.63
C PHE A 348 11.58 6.72 -3.29
N ASN A 349 12.65 5.92 -3.19
CA ASN A 349 14.02 6.36 -3.50
C ASN A 349 14.22 6.82 -4.96
N ASN A 350 13.37 6.34 -5.87
CA ASN A 350 13.47 6.64 -7.30
C ASN A 350 12.47 7.70 -7.79
N SER A 351 11.60 8.18 -6.90
CA SER A 351 10.55 9.15 -7.22
C SER A 351 11.01 10.59 -7.07
N GLY A 352 10.41 11.49 -7.86
CA GLY A 352 10.57 12.94 -7.83
C GLY A 352 9.48 13.66 -7.02
N HIS A 353 9.35 14.98 -7.20
CA HIS A 353 8.45 15.81 -6.40
C HIS A 353 6.96 15.44 -6.59
N ALA A 354 6.56 15.15 -7.83
CA ALA A 354 5.19 14.86 -8.24
C ALA A 354 4.75 13.40 -7.98
N LEU A 355 5.06 12.86 -6.80
CA LEU A 355 4.88 11.44 -6.48
C LEU A 355 3.48 10.90 -6.84
N LEU A 356 2.43 11.68 -6.58
CA LEU A 356 1.03 11.29 -6.80
C LEU A 356 0.64 11.15 -8.29
N LEU A 357 1.48 11.64 -9.21
CA LEU A 357 1.26 11.56 -10.66
C LEU A 357 2.18 10.54 -11.34
N GLU A 358 3.18 9.99 -10.65
CA GLU A 358 4.11 9.01 -11.22
C GLU A 358 3.40 7.70 -11.54
N ALA A 359 3.64 7.11 -12.72
CA ALA A 359 2.88 5.97 -13.21
C ALA A 359 2.97 4.71 -12.32
N ASP A 360 4.15 4.43 -11.77
CA ASP A 360 4.46 3.28 -10.90
C ASP A 360 4.02 3.47 -9.44
N PHE A 361 3.56 4.67 -9.05
CA PHE A 361 3.08 4.93 -7.70
C PHE A 361 1.59 4.61 -7.53
N ASN A 362 1.21 3.89 -6.47
CA ASN A 362 -0.19 3.66 -6.10
C ASN A 362 -0.48 4.03 -4.64
N LEU A 363 -1.16 5.17 -4.46
CA LEU A 363 -1.50 5.69 -3.15
C LEU A 363 -2.36 4.75 -2.30
N VAL A 364 -3.32 4.02 -2.89
CA VAL A 364 -4.19 3.12 -2.12
C VAL A 364 -3.41 1.93 -1.62
N THR A 365 -2.52 1.36 -2.44
CA THR A 365 -1.60 0.29 -1.99
C THR A 365 -0.77 0.75 -0.80
N VAL A 366 -0.23 1.97 -0.84
CA VAL A 366 0.57 2.53 0.26
C VAL A 366 -0.26 2.77 1.53
N ILE A 367 -1.46 3.36 1.42
CA ILE A 367 -2.35 3.61 2.55
C ILE A 367 -2.74 2.29 3.23
N MET A 368 -3.09 1.28 2.43
CA MET A 368 -3.53 -0.03 2.91
C MET A 368 -2.36 -0.84 3.49
N GLY A 369 -1.21 -0.86 2.81
CA GLY A 369 0.00 -1.53 3.31
C GLY A 369 0.50 -0.91 4.61
N ALA A 370 0.40 0.41 4.75
CA ALA A 370 0.70 1.10 5.99
C ALA A 370 -0.34 0.88 7.11
N ASN A 371 -1.45 0.18 6.84
CA ASN A 371 -2.59 0.05 7.75
C ASN A 371 -3.09 1.42 8.25
N PHE A 372 -3.11 2.41 7.35
CA PHE A 372 -3.45 3.81 7.66
C PHE A 372 -4.93 4.13 7.39
N TYR A 373 -5.62 3.30 6.60
CA TYR A 373 -7.05 3.43 6.34
C TYR A 373 -7.89 2.89 7.51
N ARG A 374 -8.73 3.76 8.09
CA ARG A 374 -9.67 3.42 9.16
C ARG A 374 -10.96 4.21 8.98
N ARG A 375 -12.10 3.58 9.28
CA ARG A 375 -13.42 4.22 9.17
C ARG A 375 -13.93 4.78 10.50
N GLY A 376 -13.33 4.36 11.61
CA GLY A 376 -13.59 4.87 12.95
C GLY A 376 -12.34 5.42 13.63
N ARG A 377 -12.47 5.72 14.93
CA ARG A 377 -11.40 6.26 15.78
C ARG A 377 -10.14 5.39 15.84
N HIS A 378 -10.32 4.08 15.71
CA HIS A 378 -9.24 3.11 15.74
C HIS A 378 -9.35 2.20 14.53
N LEU A 379 -8.20 1.78 14.01
CA LEU A 379 -8.12 0.80 12.93
C LEU A 379 -8.74 -0.54 13.35
N ASP A 380 -9.64 -1.06 12.53
CA ASP A 380 -10.13 -2.43 12.62
C ASP A 380 -9.56 -3.28 11.47
N PHE A 381 -8.56 -4.12 11.76
CA PHE A 381 -7.87 -4.94 10.75
C PHE A 381 -8.78 -5.85 9.91
N VAL A 382 -9.98 -6.17 10.40
CA VAL A 382 -10.93 -7.02 9.67
C VAL A 382 -11.94 -6.16 8.93
N ARG A 383 -12.55 -5.19 9.61
CA ARG A 383 -13.62 -4.38 9.03
C ARG A 383 -13.10 -3.33 8.06
N ASP A 384 -11.95 -2.72 8.34
CA ASP A 384 -11.39 -1.66 7.49
C ASP A 384 -10.55 -2.23 6.34
N PHE A 385 -10.36 -3.55 6.28
CA PHE A 385 -9.68 -4.19 5.16
C PHE A 385 -10.50 -4.07 3.88
N VAL A 386 -9.83 -3.68 2.80
CA VAL A 386 -10.38 -3.61 1.45
C VAL A 386 -9.55 -4.55 0.57
N PRO A 387 -10.16 -5.57 -0.04
CA PRO A 387 -9.45 -6.48 -0.92
C PRO A 387 -8.72 -5.74 -2.06
N PRO A 388 -7.54 -6.24 -2.48
CA PRO A 388 -6.84 -5.70 -3.63
C PRO A 388 -7.66 -5.90 -4.90
N SER A 389 -7.47 -5.03 -5.89
CA SER A 389 -7.83 -5.35 -7.28
C SER A 389 -6.76 -6.23 -7.91
N THR A 390 -7.08 -6.89 -9.04
CA THR A 390 -6.11 -7.75 -9.75
C THR A 390 -4.83 -6.99 -10.08
N SER A 391 -4.92 -5.77 -10.63
CA SER A 391 -3.74 -4.96 -10.96
C SER A 391 -2.91 -4.56 -9.74
N GLU A 392 -3.55 -4.29 -8.60
CA GLU A 392 -2.82 -3.98 -7.36
C GLU A 392 -2.13 -5.22 -6.81
N PHE A 393 -2.81 -6.37 -6.81
CA PHE A 393 -2.21 -7.63 -6.46
C PHE A 393 -1.00 -7.91 -7.34
N ASP A 394 -1.14 -7.81 -8.67
CA ASP A 394 -0.06 -8.06 -9.61
C ASP A 394 1.13 -7.16 -9.32
N SER A 395 0.92 -5.87 -9.06
CA SER A 395 2.01 -4.93 -8.74
C SER A 395 2.78 -5.29 -7.47
N VAL A 396 2.10 -5.77 -6.43
CA VAL A 396 2.70 -6.21 -5.16
C VAL A 396 3.36 -7.58 -5.31
N TYR A 397 2.81 -8.43 -6.17
CA TYR A 397 3.25 -9.79 -6.38
C TYR A 397 4.44 -9.91 -7.36
N GLN A 398 4.56 -9.01 -8.36
CA GLN A 398 5.62 -9.06 -9.38
C GLN A 398 7.04 -9.23 -8.79
N PRO A 399 7.46 -8.47 -7.74
CA PRO A 399 8.79 -8.63 -7.15
C PRO A 399 9.05 -10.03 -6.57
N TYR A 400 8.00 -10.79 -6.27
CA TYR A 400 8.06 -12.12 -5.70
C TYR A 400 7.80 -13.24 -6.72
N ARG A 401 7.40 -12.91 -7.97
CA ARG A 401 7.08 -13.89 -9.01
C ARG A 401 8.22 -14.87 -9.30
N TRP A 402 9.46 -14.45 -9.10
CA TRP A 402 10.63 -15.33 -9.26
C TRP A 402 10.56 -16.56 -8.34
N MET A 403 9.89 -16.47 -7.18
CA MET A 403 9.71 -17.60 -6.26
C MET A 403 8.85 -18.70 -6.88
N GLU A 404 7.78 -18.35 -7.60
CA GLU A 404 7.00 -19.34 -8.36
C GLU A 404 7.84 -20.02 -9.45
N VAL A 405 8.70 -19.26 -10.13
CA VAL A 405 9.54 -19.82 -11.20
C VAL A 405 10.62 -20.73 -10.60
N ALA A 406 11.32 -20.26 -9.56
CA ALA A 406 12.41 -20.98 -8.92
C ALA A 406 11.94 -22.22 -8.17
N PHE A 407 10.85 -22.13 -7.42
CA PHE A 407 10.36 -23.21 -6.57
C PHE A 407 9.23 -24.01 -7.19
N ASN A 408 8.59 -23.53 -8.26
CA ASN A 408 7.52 -24.19 -9.01
C ASN A 408 6.61 -25.05 -8.11
N PRO A 409 5.85 -24.40 -7.21
CA PRO A 409 5.15 -25.07 -6.13
C PRO A 409 4.14 -26.07 -6.68
N VAL A 410 4.10 -27.26 -6.07
CA VAL A 410 3.10 -28.30 -6.35
C VAL A 410 1.96 -28.12 -5.36
N MET A 411 0.76 -27.90 -5.88
CA MET A 411 -0.46 -27.80 -5.09
C MET A 411 -1.27 -29.10 -5.20
N ILE A 412 -1.61 -29.71 -4.06
CA ILE A 412 -2.43 -30.93 -3.98
C ILE A 412 -3.48 -30.71 -2.91
N SER A 413 -4.73 -31.11 -3.17
CA SER A 413 -5.82 -31.00 -2.21
C SER A 413 -6.68 -32.26 -2.17
N THR A 414 -7.41 -32.45 -1.07
CA THR A 414 -8.32 -33.58 -0.88
C THR A 414 -9.77 -33.14 -1.07
N LEU A 415 -10.51 -33.83 -1.93
CA LEU A 415 -11.93 -33.58 -2.15
C LEU A 415 -12.79 -34.12 -0.98
N GLU A 416 -14.06 -33.71 -0.91
CA GLU A 416 -14.98 -34.16 0.15
C GLU A 416 -15.17 -35.69 0.18
N ASN A 417 -15.08 -36.35 -0.98
CA ASN A 417 -15.15 -37.81 -1.10
C ASN A 417 -13.86 -38.53 -0.67
N GLY A 418 -12.81 -37.80 -0.29
CA GLY A 418 -11.51 -38.33 0.14
C GLY A 418 -10.48 -38.51 -0.97
N ASN A 419 -10.82 -38.25 -2.23
CA ASN A 419 -9.86 -38.36 -3.33
C ASN A 419 -8.84 -37.22 -3.28
N ILE A 420 -7.56 -37.58 -3.39
CA ILE A 420 -6.47 -36.62 -3.55
C ILE A 420 -6.41 -36.19 -5.02
N VAL A 421 -6.35 -34.88 -5.26
CA VAL A 421 -6.30 -34.29 -6.61
C VAL A 421 -5.24 -33.20 -6.70
N ARG A 422 -4.76 -32.95 -7.92
CA ARG A 422 -3.87 -31.80 -8.19
C ARG A 422 -4.66 -30.50 -8.12
N GLY A 423 -3.98 -29.44 -7.72
CA GLY A 423 -4.54 -28.11 -7.57
C GLY A 423 -5.29 -27.91 -6.25
N LEU A 424 -6.05 -26.82 -6.18
CA LEU A 424 -6.69 -26.31 -4.98
C LEU A 424 -8.20 -26.60 -4.91
N THR A 425 -8.73 -27.45 -5.79
CA THR A 425 -10.17 -27.77 -5.89
C THR A 425 -10.78 -28.34 -4.61
N GLY A 426 -10.00 -28.98 -3.74
CA GLY A 426 -10.45 -29.45 -2.42
C GLY A 426 -10.68 -28.35 -1.39
N ILE A 427 -10.28 -27.11 -1.69
CA ILE A 427 -10.49 -25.95 -0.81
C ILE A 427 -11.84 -25.30 -1.14
N PRO A 428 -12.75 -25.16 -0.15
CA PRO A 428 -14.03 -24.48 -0.36
C PRO A 428 -13.85 -23.04 -0.81
N SER A 429 -14.62 -22.63 -1.83
CA SER A 429 -14.64 -21.25 -2.33
C SER A 429 -15.32 -20.27 -1.36
N GLU A 430 -16.23 -20.75 -0.51
CA GLU A 430 -16.93 -19.95 0.48
C GLU A 430 -16.49 -20.29 1.91
N GLY A 431 -16.36 -19.26 2.75
CA GLY A 431 -15.99 -19.42 4.15
C GLY A 431 -17.18 -19.47 5.13
N PRO A 432 -16.88 -19.59 6.44
CA PRO A 432 -15.55 -19.51 7.03
C PRO A 432 -14.72 -20.77 6.80
N VAL A 433 -13.47 -20.61 6.36
CA VAL A 433 -12.47 -21.69 6.24
C VAL A 433 -11.27 -21.35 7.12
N LEU A 434 -10.78 -22.32 7.87
CA LEU A 434 -9.57 -22.19 8.68
C LEU A 434 -8.49 -23.14 8.16
N LEU A 435 -7.50 -22.60 7.45
CA LEU A 435 -6.32 -23.33 7.02
C LEU A 435 -5.34 -23.40 8.20
N VAL A 436 -5.01 -24.62 8.64
CA VAL A 436 -4.12 -24.87 9.77
C VAL A 436 -2.97 -25.73 9.30
N GLY A 437 -1.73 -25.29 9.50
CA GLY A 437 -0.58 -26.05 8.98
C GLY A 437 0.73 -25.79 9.68
N TYR A 438 1.81 -26.21 9.03
CA TYR A 438 3.20 -26.00 9.43
C TYR A 438 3.74 -24.69 8.85
N HIS A 439 4.42 -23.90 9.68
CA HIS A 439 5.07 -22.66 9.29
C HIS A 439 6.53 -22.94 8.93
N MET A 440 6.88 -22.86 7.63
CA MET A 440 8.27 -23.06 7.22
C MET A 440 9.14 -21.90 7.70
N MET A 441 10.45 -22.12 7.67
CA MET A 441 11.48 -21.15 8.02
C MET A 441 11.19 -19.81 7.34
N LEU A 442 11.09 -18.74 8.15
CA LEU A 442 10.82 -17.37 7.73
C LEU A 442 9.52 -17.15 6.93
N GLY A 443 8.62 -18.15 6.85
CA GLY A 443 7.40 -18.05 6.07
C GLY A 443 7.60 -18.08 4.56
N LEU A 444 8.64 -18.77 4.07
CA LEU A 444 8.94 -18.85 2.63
C LEU A 444 7.78 -19.43 1.79
N GLU A 445 6.89 -20.19 2.40
CA GLU A 445 5.70 -20.77 1.77
C GLU A 445 4.58 -19.77 1.51
N LEU A 446 4.59 -18.60 2.17
CA LEU A 446 3.46 -17.67 2.16
C LEU A 446 3.21 -17.06 0.77
N VAL A 447 4.27 -16.71 0.05
CA VAL A 447 4.16 -16.11 -1.30
C VAL A 447 3.39 -17.04 -2.25
N PRO A 448 3.83 -18.29 -2.51
CA PRO A 448 3.11 -19.19 -3.40
C PRO A 448 1.75 -19.62 -2.86
N LEU A 449 1.59 -19.75 -1.53
CA LEU A 449 0.30 -20.07 -0.92
C LEU A 449 -0.75 -18.99 -1.22
N VAL A 450 -0.41 -17.72 -0.94
CA VAL A 450 -1.30 -16.58 -1.13
C VAL A 450 -1.55 -16.33 -2.61
N SER A 451 -0.52 -16.39 -3.45
CA SER A 451 -0.63 -16.10 -4.88
C SER A 451 -1.51 -17.12 -5.60
N ARG A 452 -1.39 -18.41 -5.29
CA ARG A 452 -2.15 -19.50 -5.93
C ARG A 452 -3.62 -19.46 -5.56
N LEU A 453 -3.93 -19.26 -4.28
CA LEU A 453 -5.31 -19.07 -3.82
C LEU A 453 -5.99 -17.84 -4.46
N TRP A 454 -5.25 -16.75 -4.63
CA TRP A 454 -5.75 -15.55 -5.30
C TRP A 454 -5.92 -15.74 -6.81
N ASN A 455 -4.92 -16.28 -7.49
CA ASN A 455 -4.90 -16.40 -8.94
C ASN A 455 -5.91 -17.43 -9.45
N GLU A 456 -5.96 -18.61 -8.82
CA GLU A 456 -6.76 -19.74 -9.27
C GLU A 456 -8.21 -19.68 -8.75
N HIS A 457 -8.41 -19.23 -7.49
CA HIS A 457 -9.72 -19.29 -6.83
C HIS A 457 -10.27 -17.93 -6.37
N LYS A 458 -9.53 -16.82 -6.57
CA LYS A 458 -9.90 -15.48 -6.08
C LYS A 458 -10.17 -15.45 -4.56
N ILE A 459 -9.53 -16.34 -3.82
CA ILE A 459 -9.63 -16.42 -2.37
C ILE A 459 -8.65 -15.41 -1.74
N VAL A 460 -9.16 -14.58 -0.84
CA VAL A 460 -8.32 -13.67 -0.03
C VAL A 460 -7.95 -14.36 1.26
N LEU A 461 -6.72 -14.87 1.34
CA LEU A 461 -6.22 -15.55 2.52
C LEU A 461 -5.83 -14.54 3.60
N ARG A 462 -6.50 -14.60 4.76
CA ARG A 462 -6.29 -13.69 5.89
C ARG A 462 -5.36 -14.34 6.91
N GLY A 463 -4.07 -14.02 6.85
CA GLY A 463 -3.05 -14.55 7.76
C GLY A 463 -3.10 -13.92 9.16
N ILE A 464 -3.01 -14.77 10.20
CA ILE A 464 -2.81 -14.31 11.57
C ILE A 464 -1.32 -14.20 11.85
N ALA A 465 -0.84 -12.97 12.04
CA ALA A 465 0.58 -12.64 12.08
C ALA A 465 1.02 -12.06 13.43
N HIS A 466 2.33 -12.11 13.66
CA HIS A 466 2.94 -11.59 14.88
C HIS A 466 2.83 -10.05 14.95
N PRO A 467 2.54 -9.43 16.11
CA PRO A 467 2.36 -7.97 16.26
C PRO A 467 3.55 -7.12 15.78
N LEU A 468 4.75 -7.71 15.73
CA LEU A 468 5.97 -7.06 15.20
C LEU A 468 5.78 -6.51 13.78
N MET A 469 4.88 -7.10 12.98
CA MET A 469 4.62 -6.67 11.60
C MET A 469 3.71 -5.44 11.52
N PHE A 470 3.11 -5.01 12.64
CA PHE A 470 2.06 -3.98 12.69
C PHE A 470 2.44 -2.77 13.52
N LYS A 471 3.31 -2.96 14.52
CA LYS A 471 3.69 -1.89 15.46
C LYS A 471 5.12 -2.10 15.95
N ARG A 472 5.84 -1.00 16.15
CA ARG A 472 7.08 -0.99 16.95
C ARG A 472 6.78 -0.53 18.36
N LEU A 473 7.29 -1.25 19.36
CA LEU A 473 7.11 -0.85 20.77
C LEU A 473 8.04 0.29 21.17
N ARG A 474 9.23 0.36 20.57
CA ARG A 474 10.23 1.41 20.80
C ARG A 474 11.06 1.63 19.53
N GLU A 475 11.72 2.78 19.43
CA GLU A 475 12.77 2.97 18.42
C GLU A 475 13.96 2.07 18.76
N GLY A 476 14.57 1.48 17.73
CA GLY A 476 15.63 0.49 17.89
C GLY A 476 16.04 -0.14 16.57
N LYS A 477 16.57 -1.36 16.62
CA LYS A 477 17.18 -2.04 15.46
C LYS A 477 16.21 -2.92 14.66
N MET A 478 14.96 -3.04 15.10
CA MET A 478 13.96 -3.79 14.36
C MET A 478 13.77 -3.27 12.92
N PRO A 479 13.53 -4.18 11.95
CA PRO A 479 13.18 -3.83 10.58
C PRO A 479 12.14 -2.72 10.49
N VAL A 480 12.28 -1.87 9.47
CA VAL A 480 11.30 -0.81 9.27
C VAL A 480 9.95 -1.40 8.88
N LEU A 481 8.85 -0.85 9.43
CA LEU A 481 7.50 -1.38 9.21
C LEU A 481 7.16 -1.54 7.73
N SER A 482 7.69 -0.67 6.86
CA SER A 482 7.46 -0.75 5.41
C SER A 482 7.89 -2.09 4.80
N MET A 483 8.81 -2.84 5.41
CA MET A 483 9.16 -4.21 4.99
C MET A 483 8.00 -5.21 5.13
N TYR A 484 6.97 -4.85 5.91
CA TYR A 484 5.78 -5.66 6.13
C TYR A 484 4.53 -5.06 5.47
N ASP A 485 4.66 -4.02 4.64
CA ASP A 485 3.51 -3.39 3.97
C ASP A 485 2.76 -4.41 3.10
N ASP A 486 3.46 -5.27 2.36
CA ASP A 486 2.83 -6.21 1.42
C ASP A 486 1.98 -7.28 2.14
N TYR A 487 2.45 -7.80 3.28
CA TYR A 487 1.67 -8.72 4.11
C TYR A 487 0.38 -8.07 4.62
N ARG A 488 0.46 -6.80 5.05
CA ARG A 488 -0.68 -6.04 5.55
C ARG A 488 -1.65 -5.68 4.43
N PHE A 489 -1.12 -5.28 3.28
CA PHE A 489 -1.88 -5.04 2.06
C PHE A 489 -2.67 -6.27 1.62
N MET A 490 -2.06 -7.45 1.71
CA MET A 490 -2.72 -8.74 1.42
C MET A 490 -3.69 -9.20 2.51
N GLY A 491 -3.81 -8.45 3.62
CA GLY A 491 -4.84 -8.64 4.63
C GLY A 491 -4.40 -9.40 5.87
N ALA A 492 -3.10 -9.53 6.13
CA ALA A 492 -2.62 -10.05 7.40
C ALA A 492 -3.16 -9.22 8.58
N VAL A 493 -3.48 -9.90 9.69
CA VAL A 493 -4.01 -9.28 10.91
C VAL A 493 -3.14 -9.68 12.11
N PRO A 494 -2.96 -8.79 13.10
CA PRO A 494 -2.22 -9.17 14.30
C PRO A 494 -3.01 -10.20 15.10
N VAL A 495 -2.31 -11.17 15.65
CA VAL A 495 -2.90 -12.22 16.48
C VAL A 495 -3.63 -11.63 17.70
N SER A 496 -4.92 -11.94 17.79
CA SER A 496 -5.75 -11.69 18.97
C SER A 496 -7.04 -12.50 18.85
N ALA A 497 -7.64 -12.86 19.99
CA ALA A 497 -8.94 -13.53 20.02
C ALA A 497 -10.03 -12.70 19.31
N THR A 498 -9.97 -11.37 19.44
CA THR A 498 -10.91 -10.43 18.82
C THR A 498 -10.80 -10.42 17.29
N ASN A 499 -9.59 -10.34 16.74
CA ASN A 499 -9.41 -10.37 15.28
C ASN A 499 -9.79 -11.73 14.71
N PHE A 500 -9.41 -12.81 15.39
CA PHE A 500 -9.76 -14.15 14.95
C PHE A 500 -11.27 -14.39 14.95
N TYR A 501 -11.97 -13.95 16.01
CA TYR A 501 -13.43 -13.94 16.06
C TYR A 501 -14.03 -13.17 14.88
N LYS A 502 -13.53 -11.95 14.61
CA LYS A 502 -14.05 -11.10 13.53
C LYS A 502 -13.86 -11.75 12.16
N LEU A 503 -12.68 -12.31 11.88
CA LEU A 503 -12.39 -13.00 10.61
C LEU A 503 -13.38 -14.14 10.35
N LEU A 504 -13.58 -15.03 11.33
CA LEU A 504 -14.51 -16.14 11.19
C LEU A 504 -15.96 -15.67 11.11
N SER A 505 -16.34 -14.64 11.88
CA SER A 505 -17.68 -14.04 11.80
C SER A 505 -18.00 -13.42 10.43
N SER A 506 -16.97 -12.90 9.76
CA SER A 506 -17.04 -12.35 8.41
C SER A 506 -16.87 -13.40 7.32
N LYS A 507 -16.95 -14.70 7.67
CA LYS A 507 -16.81 -15.83 6.74
C LYS A 507 -15.52 -15.82 5.91
N SER A 508 -14.42 -15.32 6.47
CA SER A 508 -13.13 -15.25 5.77
C SER A 508 -12.45 -16.62 5.66
N HIS A 509 -11.54 -16.75 4.69
CA HIS A 509 -10.51 -17.78 4.67
C HIS A 509 -9.34 -17.33 5.53
N VAL A 510 -9.06 -18.05 6.60
CA VAL A 510 -8.08 -17.68 7.63
C VAL A 510 -6.90 -18.63 7.59
N LEU A 511 -5.68 -18.11 7.61
CA LEU A 511 -4.47 -18.89 7.78
C LEU A 511 -3.98 -18.79 9.22
N LEU A 512 -3.80 -19.94 9.87
CA LEU A 512 -3.31 -20.06 11.22
C LEU A 512 -2.15 -21.07 11.29
N TYR A 513 -1.03 -20.60 11.82
CA TYR A 513 0.07 -21.45 12.27
C TYR A 513 0.07 -21.48 13.81
N PRO A 514 -0.39 -22.58 14.45
CA PRO A 514 -0.54 -22.58 15.91
C PRO A 514 0.76 -22.37 16.68
N GLY A 515 1.90 -22.88 16.21
CA GLY A 515 3.21 -22.63 16.84
C GLY A 515 3.83 -21.27 16.48
N GLY A 516 3.35 -20.65 15.40
CA GLY A 516 3.62 -19.24 15.10
C GLY A 516 5.10 -18.94 14.90
N MET A 517 5.61 -17.90 15.57
CA MET A 517 7.00 -17.46 15.37
C MET A 517 8.05 -18.50 15.80
N ARG A 518 7.74 -19.38 16.77
CA ARG A 518 8.65 -20.47 17.19
C ARG A 518 8.86 -21.50 16.09
N GLU A 519 7.83 -21.77 15.29
CA GLU A 519 7.92 -22.66 14.12
C GLU A 519 8.61 -21.96 12.96
N ALA A 520 8.27 -20.68 12.71
CA ALA A 520 8.90 -19.87 11.66
C ALA A 520 10.40 -19.66 11.86
N LEU A 521 10.87 -19.74 13.11
CA LEU A 521 12.27 -19.60 13.52
C LEU A 521 12.79 -20.87 14.20
N HIS A 522 12.41 -22.04 13.66
CA HIS A 522 12.87 -23.32 14.18
C HIS A 522 14.40 -23.47 14.05
N ARG A 523 14.97 -24.34 14.87
CA ARG A 523 16.41 -24.58 14.99
C ARG A 523 16.86 -25.80 14.20
N LYS A 524 18.15 -26.10 14.24
CA LYS A 524 18.73 -27.15 13.39
C LYS A 524 18.19 -28.52 13.77
N GLY A 525 17.71 -29.29 12.79
CA GLY A 525 17.08 -30.59 13.05
C GLY A 525 15.64 -30.48 13.57
N GLU A 526 15.05 -29.29 13.54
CA GLU A 526 13.65 -29.06 13.90
C GLU A 526 12.75 -28.82 12.68
N GLU A 527 13.28 -28.96 11.46
CA GLU A 527 12.53 -28.87 10.23
C GLU A 527 11.33 -29.84 10.29
N TYR A 528 10.16 -29.34 9.89
CA TYR A 528 8.90 -30.10 9.84
C TYR A 528 8.32 -30.52 11.21
N LYS A 529 8.83 -29.99 12.33
CA LYS A 529 8.25 -30.24 13.66
C LYS A 529 7.19 -29.21 14.02
N LEU A 530 6.09 -29.69 14.61
CA LEU A 530 4.99 -28.84 15.07
C LEU A 530 5.20 -28.39 16.53
N PHE A 531 5.51 -27.12 16.73
CA PHE A 531 5.69 -26.50 18.06
C PHE A 531 4.40 -25.87 18.56
N TRP A 532 3.31 -26.63 18.53
CA TRP A 532 2.00 -26.12 18.91
C TRP A 532 1.83 -26.02 20.43
N PRO A 533 1.07 -25.03 20.94
CA PRO A 533 0.81 -24.90 22.37
C PRO A 533 0.03 -26.10 22.92
N GLU A 534 0.24 -26.48 24.18
CA GLU A 534 -0.49 -27.61 24.78
C GLU A 534 -2.01 -27.38 24.81
N GLN A 535 -2.42 -26.13 25.04
CA GLN A 535 -3.80 -25.70 25.03
C GLN A 535 -4.01 -24.67 23.92
N SER A 536 -4.93 -24.97 23.00
CA SER A 536 -5.30 -24.04 21.94
C SER A 536 -6.82 -23.94 21.79
N GLU A 537 -7.28 -22.71 21.68
CA GLU A 537 -8.70 -22.37 21.67
C GLU A 537 -9.26 -22.25 20.24
N PHE A 538 -8.44 -22.48 19.20
CA PHE A 538 -8.87 -22.21 17.83
C PHE A 538 -9.98 -23.15 17.36
N VAL A 539 -9.97 -24.40 17.81
CA VAL A 539 -11.00 -25.40 17.47
C VAL A 539 -12.37 -24.98 17.99
N ARG A 540 -12.41 -24.48 19.23
CA ARG A 540 -13.65 -23.98 19.85
C ARG A 540 -14.18 -22.75 19.12
N MET A 541 -13.27 -21.86 18.68
CA MET A 541 -13.65 -20.71 17.87
C MET A 541 -14.15 -21.11 16.48
N ALA A 542 -13.49 -22.06 15.81
CA ALA A 542 -13.92 -22.60 14.52
C ALA A 542 -15.34 -23.18 14.62
N ALA A 543 -15.58 -24.03 15.61
CA ALA A 543 -16.89 -24.64 15.88
C ALA A 543 -17.98 -23.62 16.19
N ARG A 544 -17.65 -22.52 16.88
CA ARG A 544 -18.59 -21.43 17.16
C ARG A 544 -19.21 -20.83 15.89
N PHE A 545 -18.45 -20.82 14.80
CA PHE A 545 -18.86 -20.25 13.52
C PHE A 545 -19.13 -21.30 12.43
N GLY A 546 -19.00 -22.59 12.76
CA GLY A 546 -19.11 -23.68 11.78
C GLY A 546 -18.05 -23.59 10.67
N ALA A 547 -16.83 -23.21 11.03
CA ALA A 547 -15.75 -23.10 10.06
C ALA A 547 -15.23 -24.48 9.64
N LYS A 548 -15.00 -24.69 8.34
CA LYS A 548 -14.30 -25.88 7.85
C LYS A 548 -12.82 -25.75 8.17
N ILE A 549 -12.27 -26.67 8.95
CA ILE A 549 -10.83 -26.71 9.26
C ILE A 549 -10.14 -27.53 8.17
N ILE A 550 -9.13 -26.96 7.52
CA ILE A 550 -8.31 -27.66 6.51
C ILE A 550 -6.90 -27.81 7.08
N PRO A 551 -6.54 -29.00 7.59
CA PRO A 551 -5.15 -29.29 7.93
C PRO A 551 -4.34 -29.33 6.64
N PHE A 552 -3.15 -28.72 6.64
CA PHE A 552 -2.25 -28.79 5.48
C PHE A 552 -0.79 -28.89 5.89
N GLY A 553 -0.02 -29.60 5.08
CA GLY A 553 1.43 -29.71 5.20
C GLY A 553 2.13 -28.96 4.06
N THR A 554 3.33 -28.45 4.36
CA THR A 554 4.22 -27.87 3.36
C THR A 554 5.63 -28.43 3.52
N VAL A 555 6.29 -28.77 2.42
CA VAL A 555 7.63 -29.36 2.39
C VAL A 555 8.49 -28.71 1.30
N GLY A 556 9.80 -28.55 1.56
CA GLY A 556 10.79 -28.10 0.56
C GLY A 556 11.83 -27.08 1.05
N GLU A 557 11.77 -26.60 2.30
CA GLU A 557 12.76 -25.63 2.82
C GLU A 557 14.18 -26.20 2.84
N ASP A 558 14.29 -27.48 3.16
CA ASP A 558 15.56 -28.24 3.19
C ASP A 558 16.16 -28.42 1.79
N ASP A 559 15.36 -28.27 0.72
CA ASP A 559 15.82 -28.28 -0.66
C ASP A 559 16.33 -26.90 -1.14
N ILE A 560 16.05 -25.83 -0.39
CA ILE A 560 16.42 -24.46 -0.75
C ILE A 560 17.65 -24.01 0.01
N GLY A 561 17.76 -24.39 1.28
CA GLY A 561 18.84 -23.95 2.14
C GLY A 561 19.26 -24.99 3.15
N GLN A 562 20.48 -24.86 3.63
CA GLN A 562 20.97 -25.55 4.82
C GLN A 562 21.19 -24.52 5.92
N MET A 563 20.61 -24.74 7.10
CA MET A 563 20.90 -23.90 8.25
C MET A 563 22.34 -24.17 8.74
N LEU A 564 23.18 -23.15 8.59
CA LEU A 564 24.58 -23.19 8.98
C LEU A 564 24.75 -22.84 10.46
N LEU A 565 24.14 -21.73 10.90
CA LEU A 565 24.11 -21.26 12.28
C LEU A 565 22.67 -20.96 12.67
N ASP A 566 22.18 -21.63 13.70
CA ASP A 566 20.87 -21.38 14.31
C ASP A 566 20.99 -20.46 15.53
N TYR A 567 19.88 -20.25 16.24
CA TYR A 567 19.86 -19.47 17.48
C TYR A 567 20.97 -19.86 18.48
N ASP A 568 21.13 -21.15 18.77
CA ASP A 568 22.05 -21.61 19.81
C ASP A 568 23.51 -21.34 19.43
N ASP A 569 23.82 -21.39 18.14
CA ASP A 569 25.13 -20.99 17.62
C ASP A 569 25.34 -19.47 17.66
N LEU A 570 24.32 -18.69 17.26
CA LEU A 570 24.39 -17.22 17.26
C LEU A 570 24.56 -16.67 18.69
N MET A 571 23.94 -17.30 19.68
CA MET A 571 24.04 -16.90 21.10
C MET A 571 25.43 -17.11 21.69
N LYS A 572 26.30 -17.92 21.06
CA LYS A 572 27.70 -18.09 21.47
C LYS A 572 28.58 -16.91 21.04
N VAL A 573 28.13 -16.08 20.10
CA VAL A 573 28.86 -14.91 19.61
C VAL A 573 28.38 -13.66 20.37
N PRO A 574 29.21 -13.01 21.21
CA PRO A 574 28.76 -11.95 22.12
C PRO A 574 28.01 -10.80 21.45
N TYR A 575 28.48 -10.36 20.27
CA TYR A 575 27.82 -9.28 19.52
C TYR A 575 26.43 -9.68 18.99
N LEU A 576 26.30 -10.91 18.47
CA LEU A 576 25.03 -11.41 17.93
C LEU A 576 24.04 -11.70 19.06
N LYS A 577 24.52 -12.25 20.18
CA LYS A 577 23.74 -12.39 21.41
C LYS A 577 23.14 -11.05 21.85
N ALA A 578 23.97 -10.02 21.99
CA ALA A 578 23.50 -8.69 22.40
C ALA A 578 22.45 -8.13 21.42
N LEU A 579 22.65 -8.34 20.11
CA LEU A 579 21.68 -7.95 19.09
C LEU A 579 20.35 -8.69 19.23
N ILE A 580 20.36 -10.01 19.42
CA ILE A 580 19.14 -10.82 19.57
C ILE A 580 18.37 -10.43 20.84
N GLU A 581 19.07 -10.20 21.96
CA GLU A 581 18.46 -9.73 23.21
C GLU A 581 17.82 -8.34 23.03
N GLU A 582 18.47 -7.44 22.29
CA GLU A 582 17.96 -6.10 21.97
C GLU A 582 16.68 -6.17 21.12
N LEU A 583 16.71 -6.93 20.01
CA LEU A 583 15.58 -7.13 19.09
C LEU A 583 14.41 -7.82 19.79
N THR A 584 14.68 -8.87 20.56
CA THR A 584 13.65 -9.59 21.32
C THR A 584 13.00 -8.70 22.38
N GLY A 585 13.76 -7.78 22.97
CA GLY A 585 13.20 -6.77 23.89
C GLY A 585 12.37 -5.68 23.21
N GLU A 586 12.45 -5.52 21.89
CA GLU A 586 11.68 -4.52 21.10
C GLU A 586 10.30 -5.04 20.66
N VAL A 587 10.04 -6.34 20.78
CA VAL A 587 8.79 -6.96 20.32
C VAL A 587 7.84 -7.30 21.47
N GLU A 588 6.55 -7.35 21.14
CA GLU A 588 5.53 -7.79 22.09
C GLU A 588 5.69 -9.28 22.37
N LYS A 589 5.88 -9.64 23.64
CA LYS A 589 5.96 -11.03 24.07
C LYS A 589 4.58 -11.64 24.11
N LEU A 590 4.29 -12.48 23.13
CA LEU A 590 3.08 -13.31 23.16
C LEU A 590 3.35 -14.54 24.03
N ARG A 591 2.30 -15.05 24.69
CA ARG A 591 2.33 -16.36 25.35
C ARG A 591 3.38 -16.47 26.48
N TYR A 592 3.79 -15.35 27.08
CA TYR A 592 4.82 -15.33 28.15
C TYR A 592 4.40 -16.08 29.42
N ASP A 593 3.10 -16.28 29.60
CA ASP A 593 2.44 -17.00 30.67
C ASP A 593 2.17 -18.48 30.35
N THR A 594 2.59 -18.94 29.17
CA THR A 594 2.41 -20.33 28.72
C THR A 594 3.69 -21.11 28.94
N GLU A 595 3.59 -22.28 29.56
CA GLU A 595 4.73 -23.20 29.73
C GLU A 595 5.05 -23.93 28.40
N GLY A 596 6.31 -24.31 28.21
CA GLY A 596 6.77 -25.12 27.06
C GLY A 596 7.44 -24.35 25.91
N GLU A 597 7.89 -25.10 24.89
CA GLU A 597 8.75 -24.62 23.79
C GLU A 597 8.16 -23.49 22.94
N VAL A 598 6.82 -23.37 22.89
CA VAL A 598 6.13 -22.33 22.11
C VAL A 598 6.35 -20.91 22.66
N SER A 599 6.79 -20.80 23.91
CA SER A 599 7.13 -19.54 24.58
C SER A 599 8.52 -19.00 24.19
N ASN A 600 9.38 -19.84 23.60
CA ASN A 600 10.72 -19.49 23.14
C ASN A 600 10.67 -18.69 21.83
N GLN A 601 10.21 -17.44 21.90
CA GLN A 601 9.96 -16.57 20.75
C GLN A 601 11.07 -15.52 20.55
N ASP A 602 12.32 -15.95 20.69
CA ASP A 602 13.47 -15.07 20.49
C ASP A 602 13.58 -14.64 19.02
N VAL A 603 13.66 -13.32 18.80
CA VAL A 603 13.75 -12.74 17.46
C VAL A 603 15.18 -12.87 16.97
N HIS A 604 15.42 -13.85 16.12
CA HIS A 604 16.71 -14.10 15.51
C HIS A 604 16.56 -14.37 14.00
N LEU A 605 17.64 -14.16 13.26
CA LEU A 605 17.72 -14.51 11.85
C LEU A 605 18.82 -15.58 11.69
N PRO A 606 18.48 -16.84 11.37
CA PRO A 606 19.48 -17.87 11.18
C PRO A 606 20.34 -17.58 9.94
N ILE A 607 21.56 -18.12 9.92
CA ILE A 607 22.44 -18.05 8.75
C ILE A 607 22.19 -19.30 7.92
N ILE A 608 21.63 -19.10 6.72
CA ILE A 608 21.25 -20.17 5.79
C ILE A 608 22.21 -20.14 4.60
N LEU A 609 22.79 -21.29 4.29
CA LEU A 609 23.57 -21.53 3.07
C LEU A 609 22.63 -21.98 1.95
N PRO A 610 22.47 -21.23 0.85
CA PRO A 610 21.61 -21.63 -0.26
C PRO A 610 22.08 -22.93 -0.93
N LYS A 611 21.14 -23.76 -1.36
CA LYS A 611 21.35 -24.97 -2.19
C LYS A 611 20.86 -24.75 -3.62
N VAL A 612 21.14 -25.70 -4.50
CA VAL A 612 20.48 -25.78 -5.82
C VAL A 612 18.98 -26.00 -5.56
N PRO A 613 18.11 -25.07 -5.95
CA PRO A 613 16.74 -25.03 -5.44
C PRO A 613 15.92 -26.24 -5.90
N GLY A 614 15.27 -26.86 -4.92
CA GLY A 614 14.20 -27.82 -5.16
C GLY A 614 12.85 -27.14 -5.41
N ARG A 615 11.77 -27.87 -5.09
CA ARG A 615 10.39 -27.38 -5.18
C ARG A 615 9.75 -27.23 -3.81
N PHE A 616 8.73 -26.38 -3.74
CA PHE A 616 7.76 -26.44 -2.65
C PHE A 616 6.62 -27.39 -2.99
N TYR A 617 6.15 -28.10 -1.99
CA TYR A 617 5.00 -28.99 -2.09
C TYR A 617 4.00 -28.64 -1.00
N PHE A 618 2.74 -28.50 -1.39
CA PHE A 618 1.63 -28.21 -0.51
C PHE A 618 0.60 -29.33 -0.62
N TYR A 619 0.16 -29.85 0.53
CA TYR A 619 -0.90 -30.83 0.58
C TYR A 619 -1.97 -30.39 1.57
N PHE A 620 -3.13 -30.04 1.02
CA PHE A 620 -4.34 -29.71 1.78
C PHE A 620 -5.13 -31.00 2.04
N GLY A 621 -5.18 -31.40 3.31
CA GLY A 621 -5.90 -32.57 3.78
C GLY A 621 -7.41 -32.42 3.65
N LYS A 622 -8.14 -33.46 4.05
CA LYS A 622 -9.60 -33.47 3.99
C LYS A 622 -10.19 -32.38 4.90
N PRO A 623 -11.15 -31.56 4.42
CA PRO A 623 -11.83 -30.59 5.28
C PRO A 623 -12.55 -31.28 6.45
N ILE A 624 -12.29 -30.79 7.66
CA ILE A 624 -12.92 -31.25 8.91
C ILE A 624 -14.09 -30.31 9.22
N GLU A 625 -15.29 -30.89 9.30
CA GLU A 625 -16.52 -30.15 9.55
C GLU A 625 -16.68 -29.82 11.04
N THR A 626 -17.00 -28.57 11.33
CA THR A 626 -17.29 -28.11 12.71
C THR A 626 -18.70 -27.55 12.86
N ALA A 627 -19.43 -27.35 11.75
CA ALA A 627 -20.84 -26.99 11.79
C ALA A 627 -21.64 -28.03 12.59
N GLY A 628 -22.53 -27.55 13.47
CA GLY A 628 -23.32 -28.40 14.37
C GLY A 628 -22.57 -28.92 15.61
N ARG A 629 -21.24 -28.81 15.68
CA ARG A 629 -20.42 -29.33 16.80
C ARG A 629 -20.15 -28.31 17.91
N LYS A 630 -20.82 -27.15 17.87
CA LYS A 630 -20.61 -26.05 18.84
C LYS A 630 -20.84 -26.46 20.29
N GLU A 631 -21.89 -27.24 20.57
CA GLU A 631 -22.21 -27.66 21.94
C GLU A 631 -21.26 -28.77 22.43
N GLU A 632 -20.94 -29.74 21.57
CA GLU A 632 -19.94 -30.79 21.82
C GLU A 632 -18.58 -30.18 22.20
N LEU A 633 -18.10 -29.23 21.39
CA LEU A 633 -16.80 -28.60 21.52
C LEU A 633 -16.76 -27.48 22.58
N LYS A 634 -17.80 -27.34 23.41
CA LYS A 634 -17.70 -26.57 24.67
C LYS A 634 -16.90 -27.33 25.73
N SER A 635 -16.93 -28.66 25.72
CA SER A 635 -16.08 -29.50 26.57
C SER A 635 -14.61 -29.29 26.18
N ARG A 636 -13.76 -29.08 27.19
CA ARG A 636 -12.32 -28.91 26.97
C ARG A 636 -11.69 -30.20 26.45
N GLU A 637 -12.15 -31.34 26.94
CA GLU A 637 -11.69 -32.66 26.55
C GLU A 637 -12.01 -32.92 25.06
N LYS A 638 -13.25 -32.69 24.63
CA LYS A 638 -13.65 -32.86 23.22
C LYS A 638 -12.99 -31.87 22.28
N ALA A 639 -12.83 -30.62 22.70
CA ALA A 639 -12.07 -29.64 21.93
C ALA A 639 -10.59 -30.05 21.78
N HIS A 640 -10.00 -30.63 22.83
CA HIS A 640 -8.64 -31.11 22.82
C HIS A 640 -8.45 -32.36 21.94
N GLU A 641 -9.40 -33.31 21.96
CA GLU A 641 -9.42 -34.46 21.04
C GLU A 641 -9.36 -34.01 19.58
N LEU A 642 -10.25 -33.09 19.18
CA LEU A 642 -10.27 -32.54 17.82
C LEU A 642 -9.02 -31.71 17.50
N TYR A 643 -8.46 -31.00 18.49
CA TYR A 643 -7.19 -30.29 18.32
C TYR A 643 -6.03 -31.24 17.99
N LEU A 644 -5.93 -32.37 18.69
CA LEU A 644 -4.94 -33.42 18.43
C LEU A 644 -5.18 -34.12 17.09
N GLU A 645 -6.44 -34.32 16.70
CA GLU A 645 -6.81 -34.82 15.37
C GLU A 645 -6.27 -33.89 14.28
N VAL A 646 -6.56 -32.59 14.35
CA VAL A 646 -6.05 -31.59 13.39
C VAL A 646 -4.52 -31.59 13.34
N LYS A 647 -3.84 -31.65 14.50
CA LYS A 647 -2.37 -31.73 14.57
C LYS A 647 -1.85 -32.98 13.85
N SER A 648 -2.45 -34.14 14.12
CA SER A 648 -2.09 -35.42 13.50
C SER A 648 -2.32 -35.42 11.99
N GLU A 649 -3.39 -34.79 11.49
CA GLU A 649 -3.61 -34.65 10.05
C GLU A 649 -2.53 -33.78 9.40
N VAL A 650 -2.09 -32.69 10.05
CA VAL A 650 -0.98 -31.85 9.54
C VAL A 650 0.30 -32.67 9.44
N GLU A 651 0.64 -33.44 10.47
CA GLU A 651 1.81 -34.34 10.47
C GLU A 651 1.72 -35.36 9.33
N ARG A 652 0.56 -35.99 9.13
CA ARG A 652 0.33 -36.92 8.02
C ARG A 652 0.46 -36.26 6.65
N CYS A 653 -0.01 -35.04 6.49
CA CYS A 653 0.17 -34.29 5.25
C CYS A 653 1.66 -34.05 4.95
N ILE A 654 2.45 -33.70 5.96
CA ILE A 654 3.89 -33.49 5.84
C ILE A 654 4.61 -34.80 5.48
N ASP A 655 4.29 -35.89 6.18
CA ASP A 655 4.91 -37.19 5.91
C ASP A 655 4.60 -37.71 4.50
N TYR A 656 3.36 -37.56 4.05
CA TYR A 656 2.95 -37.87 2.68
C TYR A 656 3.80 -37.09 1.66
N LEU A 657 3.99 -35.80 1.86
CA LEU A 657 4.78 -34.95 0.97
C LEU A 657 6.27 -35.33 0.98
N LYS A 658 6.83 -35.63 2.16
CA LYS A 658 8.23 -36.06 2.31
C LYS A 658 8.49 -37.37 1.56
N GLU A 659 7.55 -38.30 1.58
CA GLU A 659 7.65 -39.55 0.82
C GLU A 659 7.50 -39.32 -0.69
N LYS A 660 6.42 -38.63 -1.10
CA LYS A 660 6.08 -38.49 -2.52
C LYS A 660 7.09 -37.66 -3.31
N ARG A 661 7.65 -36.60 -2.71
CA ARG A 661 8.63 -35.72 -3.39
C ARG A 661 9.90 -36.45 -3.80
N GLU A 662 10.26 -37.56 -3.18
CA GLU A 662 11.44 -38.36 -3.55
C GLU A 662 11.28 -38.99 -4.96
N ASN A 663 10.03 -39.16 -5.42
CA ASN A 663 9.72 -39.64 -6.76
C ASN A 663 9.52 -38.52 -7.79
N ASP A 664 9.70 -37.24 -7.42
CA ASP A 664 9.58 -36.12 -8.36
C ASP A 664 10.84 -35.97 -9.20
N SER A 665 10.76 -36.39 -10.46
CA SER A 665 11.83 -36.23 -11.47
C SER A 665 12.18 -34.76 -11.76
N TYR A 666 11.28 -33.83 -11.42
CA TYR A 666 11.43 -32.39 -11.59
C TYR A 666 11.71 -31.67 -10.28
N ARG A 667 12.00 -32.35 -9.17
CA ARG A 667 12.37 -31.72 -7.89
C ARG A 667 13.52 -30.72 -8.09
N ASN A 668 14.58 -31.13 -8.78
CA ASN A 668 15.75 -30.29 -9.04
C ASN A 668 15.50 -29.30 -10.18
N ILE A 669 15.88 -28.03 -9.98
CA ILE A 669 15.76 -26.97 -11.00
C ILE A 669 16.47 -27.33 -12.34
N MET A 670 17.55 -28.10 -12.31
CA MET A 670 18.30 -28.50 -13.52
C MET A 670 17.48 -29.41 -14.45
N ALA A 671 16.55 -30.19 -13.91
CA ALA A 671 15.60 -30.98 -14.70
C ALA A 671 14.40 -30.14 -15.19
N ARG A 672 14.03 -29.09 -14.43
CA ARG A 672 12.89 -28.20 -14.75
C ARG A 672 13.20 -27.19 -15.84
N LEU A 673 14.37 -26.57 -15.82
CA LEU A 673 14.71 -25.50 -16.77
C LEU A 673 14.62 -25.95 -18.24
N PRO A 674 15.12 -27.14 -18.65
CA PRO A 674 14.95 -27.62 -20.03
C PRO A 674 13.48 -27.85 -20.41
N TYR A 675 12.67 -28.36 -19.47
CA TYR A 675 11.24 -28.56 -19.67
C TYR A 675 10.52 -27.22 -19.86
N GLN A 676 10.76 -26.25 -18.98
CA GLN A 676 10.19 -24.91 -19.07
C GLN A 676 10.67 -24.14 -20.30
N ALA A 677 11.94 -24.30 -20.70
CA ALA A 677 12.46 -23.69 -21.92
C ALA A 677 11.78 -24.23 -23.19
N SER A 678 11.31 -25.49 -23.17
CA SER A 678 10.63 -26.12 -24.31
C SER A 678 9.11 -25.94 -24.31
N HIS A 679 8.48 -25.79 -23.15
CA HIS A 679 7.01 -25.71 -22.98
C HIS A 679 6.51 -24.33 -22.54
N GLY A 680 7.41 -23.40 -22.20
CA GLY A 680 7.11 -22.09 -21.62
C GLY A 680 7.27 -22.08 -20.10
N PHE A 681 7.73 -20.95 -19.54
CA PHE A 681 7.97 -20.82 -18.09
C PHE A 681 6.70 -20.78 -17.23
N ASP A 682 5.55 -20.49 -17.84
CA ASP A 682 4.24 -20.52 -17.20
C ASP A 682 3.53 -21.89 -17.36
N SER A 683 4.18 -22.89 -17.99
CA SER A 683 3.61 -24.23 -18.14
C SER A 683 3.60 -25.00 -16.81
N GLU A 684 2.58 -25.85 -16.64
CA GLU A 684 2.51 -26.76 -15.50
C GLU A 684 3.60 -27.83 -15.64
N VAL A 685 4.58 -27.81 -14.74
CA VAL A 685 5.67 -28.78 -14.75
C VAL A 685 5.18 -30.08 -14.08
N PRO A 686 5.36 -31.25 -14.72
CA PRO A 686 4.97 -32.53 -14.14
C PRO A 686 5.57 -32.76 -12.74
N THR A 687 4.92 -33.62 -11.96
CA THR A 687 5.42 -34.10 -10.67
C THR A 687 4.96 -35.55 -10.47
N PHE A 688 5.25 -36.15 -9.31
CA PHE A 688 4.89 -37.53 -8.95
C PHE A 688 3.39 -37.85 -9.10
N ASP A 689 3.08 -39.15 -9.25
CA ASP A 689 1.70 -39.64 -9.29
C ASP A 689 1.04 -39.64 -7.89
N LEU A 690 -0.26 -39.30 -7.87
CA LEU A 690 -1.07 -39.20 -6.65
C LEU A 690 -1.43 -40.57 -6.10
#